data_AF-A0AAD5HR20-F1
#
_entry.id   AF-A0AAD5HR20-F1
#
_cell.length_a   1.000
_cell.length_b   1.000
_cell.length_c   1.000
_cell.angle_alpha   90.00
_cell.angle_beta   90.00
_cell.angle_gamma   90.00
#
_symmetry.space_group_name_H-M   'P 1'
#
loop_
_entity.id
_entity.type
_entity.pdbx_description
1 polymer ?
#
loop_
_entity_poly.entity_id
_entity_poly.type
_entity_poly.pdbx_seq_one_letter_code
_entity_poly.pdbx_strand_id
1 'polypeptide(L)'
;MSGLEQPQQACQFCRKQKRRCDKRLPQCGTCRRSGRECDYSSIAKKNDELNWLRTRVASLETALRNGSSVTPTRNSTSSLTVTTSGNPRPVSSPVGEDLDLGIATWSPSESPMTHHLGASLPCSAFFLDNPVFRQKGNFLTLPFVSIPQRILDELGSAAEIEDIANVYFDSIHLWLPIVSKRRLGRETRAPGMQPEPGIGTLLAAMKLLSQVPALERGPAGAPLYRHIKDYCMALENRGFLSISVLQASILIAVYKMGHGIYPAAYMSIGRCGRLGQVMGLHDKAHASPSSRPPKTWGDMEEVRRTWCAVLVLERYINIGLECRPLSAGGFSEDEILPCDTESWDKGDPAPSLPLFVESATRLTTDHFARTCQVAHLLGRIIDHRDDYTLTGTLRFTTAMQLLRTLNSFLELLKEERESEQAGSLSVAYAMAFSAKTVLLNMYACTETNRRLNSAEETEMQALALGELHAMVDEVVRFGQGLQLSQTTRLAALSPLICDCLYEGASTAAWYLNESGSEDMARSLDILNGCLRTIQSRWRVANDYLILVESQRNPETATDPDKMTSSGKLILVTGANGLIATHTITTLLRQGYAVRGAVRSQTSADAVLKTFSEYSNKLSVVVVPDMTISGAFDEAVQGVDGVLHMASPFSLNIKDNETEMLVPAIKGTESVLESVAAHGVNVKRVVLTSSFAAMVDLTKGFWPGHTYDESDWSDVTYGYAKAADGATAYVASKALAEKAAWNFMKEQKPGFELTVLCPPMVFGPPAHAVSFSALNVTAWDMNRFISGELEDVPDTSFWGFVDVCDLAQAYLRALEIPEAGNERFFIVGGRYSYQRTADVLRSSPRIPETYKSKVPIGQPGKNYPGPNIYEVDNSKSKRILGIEYRPFEECVVDSAVKLIELRETASA
;
A
#
# COMPACT_ATOMS: atom_id res chain seq x y z
N MET A 1 -19.83 23.26 75.76
CA MET A 1 -18.70 24.14 75.37
C MET A 1 -17.48 23.26 75.16
N SER A 2 -17.12 22.99 73.90
CA SER A 2 -15.74 22.74 73.42
C SER A 2 -15.77 22.12 72.03
N GLY A 3 -15.24 22.85 71.04
CA GLY A 3 -14.65 22.24 69.84
C GLY A 3 -15.51 21.98 68.60
N LEU A 4 -16.40 22.89 68.18
CA LEU A 4 -16.75 22.94 66.75
C LEU A 4 -15.63 23.70 66.04
N GLU A 5 -14.72 22.97 65.39
CA GLU A 5 -13.62 23.53 64.60
C GLU A 5 -14.16 24.58 63.64
N GLN A 6 -13.66 25.82 63.76
CA GLN A 6 -13.96 26.83 62.74
C GLN A 6 -13.34 26.37 61.42
N PRO A 7 -14.10 26.35 60.31
CA PRO A 7 -13.57 26.04 58.99
C PRO A 7 -12.39 26.95 58.67
N GLN A 8 -11.24 26.38 58.30
CA GLN A 8 -10.04 27.17 58.00
C GLN A 8 -10.21 28.07 56.77
N GLN A 9 -11.15 27.77 55.87
CA GLN A 9 -11.41 28.52 54.65
C GLN A 9 -12.87 29.03 54.56
N ALA A 10 -13.10 30.05 53.72
CA ALA A 10 -14.44 30.60 53.48
C ALA A 10 -15.35 29.56 52.81
N CYS A 11 -16.67 29.61 53.07
CA CYS A 11 -17.63 28.73 52.41
C CYS A 11 -17.62 28.94 50.89
N GLN A 12 -18.03 27.92 50.13
CA GLN A 12 -17.97 27.97 48.67
C GLN A 12 -18.70 29.17 48.07
N PHE A 13 -19.88 29.51 48.60
CA PHE A 13 -20.66 30.63 48.11
C PHE A 13 -19.90 31.96 48.25
N CYS A 14 -19.43 32.27 49.46
CA CYS A 14 -18.68 33.50 49.70
C CYS A 14 -17.39 33.55 48.89
N ARG A 15 -16.72 32.40 48.69
CA ARG A 15 -15.51 32.31 47.87
C ARG A 15 -15.78 32.56 46.38
N LYS A 16 -16.82 31.94 45.80
CA LYS A 16 -17.22 32.15 44.40
C LYS A 16 -17.64 33.60 44.14
N GLN A 17 -18.34 34.20 45.09
CA GLN A 17 -18.81 35.58 44.98
C GLN A 17 -17.78 36.62 45.46
N LYS A 18 -16.56 36.19 45.83
CA LYS A 18 -15.48 37.03 46.39
C LYS A 18 -15.93 37.93 47.56
N ARG A 19 -16.86 37.45 48.40
CA ARG A 19 -17.36 38.18 49.59
C ARG A 19 -16.69 37.69 50.87
N ARG A 20 -16.56 38.58 51.87
CA ARG A 20 -15.96 38.25 53.17
C ARG A 20 -16.83 37.23 53.93
N CYS A 21 -16.22 36.12 54.36
CA CYS A 21 -16.87 35.07 55.14
C CYS A 21 -16.28 35.04 56.55
N ASP A 22 -17.12 35.14 57.58
CA ASP A 22 -16.72 35.07 59.00
C ASP A 22 -16.63 33.62 59.52
N LYS A 23 -16.94 32.63 58.68
CA LYS A 23 -16.70 31.19 58.88
C LYS A 23 -17.36 30.61 60.13
N ARG A 24 -18.45 31.21 60.60
CA ARG A 24 -19.24 30.65 61.71
C ARG A 24 -20.10 29.49 61.24
N LEU A 25 -20.14 28.42 62.03
CA LEU A 25 -21.06 27.31 61.82
C LEU A 25 -22.36 27.52 62.59
N PRO A 26 -23.52 27.06 62.08
CA PRO A 26 -23.70 26.32 60.81
C PRO A 26 -23.71 27.21 59.55
N GLN A 27 -23.78 28.54 59.70
CA GLN A 27 -23.88 29.48 58.57
C GLN A 27 -23.17 30.80 58.87
N CYS A 28 -22.39 31.28 57.90
CA CYS A 28 -21.65 32.53 57.99
C CYS A 28 -22.58 33.76 57.90
N GLY A 29 -22.21 34.88 58.51
CA GLY A 29 -23.04 36.09 58.60
C GLY A 29 -23.37 36.73 57.24
N THR A 30 -22.52 36.53 56.23
CA THR A 30 -22.75 37.00 54.85
C THR A 30 -23.80 36.15 54.16
N CYS A 31 -23.72 34.82 54.29
CA CYS A 31 -24.69 33.88 53.75
C CYS A 31 -26.05 33.99 54.45
N ARG A 32 -26.07 34.23 55.76
CA ARG A 32 -27.30 34.45 56.54
C ARG A 32 -28.07 35.68 56.06
N ARG A 33 -27.38 36.81 55.84
CA ARG A 33 -28.01 38.04 55.32
C ARG A 33 -28.50 37.91 53.89
N SER A 34 -27.94 36.99 53.12
CA SER A 34 -28.35 36.71 51.74
C SER A 34 -29.32 35.53 51.63
N GLY A 35 -29.81 34.98 52.76
CA GLY A 35 -30.81 33.91 52.78
C GLY A 35 -30.33 32.56 52.21
N ARG A 36 -29.03 32.27 52.21
CA ARG A 36 -28.46 31.04 51.59
C ARG A 36 -27.61 30.24 52.55
N GLU A 37 -27.72 28.92 52.56
CA GLU A 37 -26.91 28.05 53.43
C GLU A 37 -25.42 28.01 53.03
N CYS A 38 -24.55 27.73 54.01
CA CYS A 38 -23.11 27.62 53.78
C CYS A 38 -22.72 26.19 53.44
N ASP A 39 -22.12 25.99 52.26
CA ASP A 39 -21.54 24.71 51.85
C ASP A 39 -20.02 24.68 52.09
N TYR A 40 -19.58 23.68 52.85
CA TYR A 40 -18.18 23.37 53.19
C TYR A 40 -17.76 21.95 52.73
N SER A 41 -18.61 21.23 51.99
CA SER A 41 -18.49 19.78 51.68
C SER A 41 -17.28 19.37 50.83
N SER A 42 -16.69 20.27 50.04
CA SER A 42 -15.53 19.98 49.19
C SER A 42 -14.24 19.66 49.94
N ILE A 43 -14.23 19.77 51.27
CA ILE A 43 -13.06 19.55 52.12
C ILE A 43 -12.90 18.06 52.46
N ALA A 44 -13.99 17.29 52.57
CA ALA A 44 -13.92 15.87 52.96
C ALA A 44 -13.36 14.97 51.83
N LYS A 45 -13.77 15.19 50.58
CA LYS A 45 -13.39 14.33 49.43
C LYS A 45 -11.90 14.32 49.08
N LYS A 46 -11.15 15.41 49.35
CA LYS A 46 -9.71 15.49 49.04
C LYS A 46 -8.83 14.73 50.01
N ASN A 47 -9.25 14.57 51.27
CA ASN A 47 -8.47 13.84 52.26
C ASN A 47 -8.56 12.33 52.05
N ASP A 48 -9.69 11.81 51.57
CA ASP A 48 -9.87 10.39 51.27
C ASP A 48 -9.03 9.93 50.08
N GLU A 49 -8.93 10.77 49.04
CA GLU A 49 -8.14 10.51 47.84
C GLU A 49 -6.62 10.52 48.13
N LEU A 50 -6.18 11.45 48.99
CA LEU A 50 -4.78 11.55 49.42
C LEU A 50 -4.37 10.38 50.33
N ASN A 51 -5.26 9.92 51.20
CA ASN A 51 -5.02 8.77 52.05
C ASN A 51 -4.98 7.47 51.24
N TRP A 52 -5.87 7.30 50.25
CA TRP A 52 -5.85 6.17 49.33
C TRP A 52 -4.53 6.08 48.55
N LEU A 53 -4.03 7.22 48.03
CA LEU A 53 -2.74 7.29 47.33
C LEU A 53 -1.56 6.89 48.23
N ARG A 54 -1.56 7.35 49.49
CA ARG A 54 -0.50 6.99 50.46
C ARG A 54 -0.48 5.51 50.78
N THR A 55 -1.64 4.88 50.96
CA THR A 55 -1.74 3.43 51.18
C THR A 55 -1.30 2.64 49.95
N ARG A 56 -1.59 3.15 48.74
CA ARG A 56 -1.18 2.52 47.50
C ARG A 56 0.33 2.57 47.29
N VAL A 57 0.97 3.71 47.56
CA VAL A 57 2.43 3.88 47.50
C VAL A 57 3.12 2.94 48.49
N ALA A 58 2.68 2.87 49.74
CA ALA A 58 3.24 1.93 50.72
C ALA A 58 3.11 0.46 50.30
N SER A 59 1.98 0.09 49.66
CA SER A 59 1.79 -1.28 49.13
C SER A 59 2.72 -1.60 47.97
N LEU A 60 3.00 -0.62 47.10
CA LEU A 60 3.89 -0.77 45.95
C LEU A 60 5.36 -0.82 46.38
N GLU A 61 5.75 0.01 47.35
CA GLU A 61 7.10 -0.02 47.93
C GLU A 61 7.40 -1.35 48.62
N THR A 62 6.40 -1.96 49.26
CA THR A 62 6.53 -3.29 49.89
C THR A 62 6.56 -4.41 48.84
N ALA A 63 5.79 -4.29 47.75
CA ALA A 63 5.80 -5.24 46.63
C ALA A 63 7.12 -5.21 45.85
N LEU A 64 7.73 -4.03 45.68
CA LEU A 64 9.05 -3.83 45.07
C LEU A 64 10.18 -4.45 45.89
N ARG A 65 10.08 -4.41 47.23
CA ARG A 65 11.07 -5.07 48.12
C ARG A 65 10.97 -6.59 48.11
N ASN A 66 9.80 -7.14 47.82
CA ASN A 66 9.54 -8.58 47.90
C ASN A 66 9.39 -9.27 46.53
N GLY A 67 9.64 -8.56 45.43
CA GLY A 67 9.78 -9.15 44.09
C GLY A 67 8.55 -9.89 43.55
N SER A 68 7.33 -9.40 43.79
CA SER A 68 6.09 -10.02 43.27
C SER A 68 5.24 -9.03 42.47
N SER A 69 4.68 -9.47 41.33
CA SER A 69 3.76 -8.68 40.49
C SER A 69 2.35 -8.63 41.08
N VAL A 70 1.70 -7.46 41.00
CA VAL A 70 0.31 -7.24 41.50
C VAL A 70 -0.60 -6.96 40.31
N THR A 71 -1.54 -7.86 40.01
CA THR A 71 -2.70 -7.60 39.13
C THR A 71 -3.92 -7.15 39.95
N PRO A 72 -4.72 -6.16 39.48
CA PRO A 72 -5.91 -5.71 40.19
C PRO A 72 -7.14 -6.51 39.71
N THR A 73 -7.88 -7.12 40.63
CA THR A 73 -9.29 -7.48 40.41
C THR A 73 -10.17 -6.81 41.45
N ARG A 74 -11.30 -6.30 40.97
CA ARG A 74 -12.33 -5.63 41.75
C ARG A 74 -13.63 -6.38 41.48
N ASN A 75 -14.10 -7.19 42.44
CA ASN A 75 -15.45 -7.12 43.01
C ASN A 75 -15.89 -8.39 43.76
N SER A 76 -16.30 -8.15 45.01
CA SER A 76 -17.44 -8.67 45.77
C SER A 76 -17.75 -10.18 45.89
N THR A 77 -17.98 -10.52 47.17
CA THR A 77 -18.86 -11.55 47.78
C THR A 77 -18.36 -12.99 47.97
N SER A 78 -17.99 -13.23 49.24
CA SER A 78 -18.37 -14.34 50.13
C SER A 78 -17.74 -15.74 49.97
N SER A 79 -17.08 -16.14 51.07
CA SER A 79 -17.12 -17.47 51.74
C SER A 79 -15.91 -18.40 51.61
N LEU A 80 -15.17 -18.45 52.73
CA LEU A 80 -14.73 -19.66 53.48
C LEU A 80 -13.50 -20.50 53.03
N THR A 81 -12.44 -20.35 53.84
CA THR A 81 -11.55 -21.37 54.48
C THR A 81 -10.72 -22.37 53.64
N VAL A 82 -9.42 -22.01 53.51
CA VAL A 82 -8.18 -22.73 53.94
C VAL A 82 -8.24 -24.24 54.20
N THR A 83 -7.34 -25.02 53.55
CA THR A 83 -6.29 -25.87 54.21
C THR A 83 -5.23 -26.42 53.24
N THR A 84 -3.99 -25.96 53.45
CA THR A 84 -2.69 -26.67 53.52
C THR A 84 -2.32 -27.90 52.68
N SER A 85 -1.09 -27.78 52.13
CA SER A 85 0.01 -28.77 52.07
C SER A 85 0.29 -29.49 50.74
N GLY A 86 1.56 -29.44 50.31
CA GLY A 86 2.14 -30.36 49.32
C GLY A 86 3.10 -29.70 48.31
N ASN A 87 4.41 -29.87 48.51
CA ASN A 87 5.49 -29.56 47.55
C ASN A 87 5.26 -30.15 46.13
N PRO A 88 5.78 -29.49 45.07
CA PRO A 88 6.52 -30.21 44.02
C PRO A 88 7.77 -29.44 43.53
N ARG A 89 8.95 -30.07 43.37
CA ARG A 89 9.51 -30.67 42.14
C ARG A 89 9.32 -29.84 40.85
N PRO A 90 10.39 -29.57 40.06
CA PRO A 90 10.31 -28.70 38.89
C PRO A 90 9.92 -29.50 37.64
N VAL A 91 8.77 -29.17 37.05
CA VAL A 91 8.35 -29.64 35.72
C VAL A 91 7.60 -28.51 35.00
N SER A 92 8.31 -27.93 34.03
CA SER A 92 7.91 -27.36 32.73
C SER A 92 6.54 -26.68 32.47
N SER A 93 6.67 -25.52 31.80
CA SER A 93 5.80 -24.92 30.74
C SER A 93 4.69 -23.94 31.19
N PRO A 94 4.22 -23.02 30.33
CA PRO A 94 4.84 -22.34 29.17
C PRO A 94 4.74 -20.79 29.31
N VAL A 95 5.78 -20.05 28.90
CA VAL A 95 5.70 -18.58 28.77
C VAL A 95 5.68 -18.23 27.28
N GLY A 96 4.72 -17.38 26.91
CA GLY A 96 4.52 -16.89 25.55
C GLY A 96 5.73 -16.13 25.02
N GLU A 97 5.96 -16.28 23.71
CA GLU A 97 6.96 -15.52 22.97
C GLU A 97 6.45 -14.09 22.75
N ASP A 98 6.92 -13.17 23.60
CA ASP A 98 7.00 -11.76 23.25
C ASP A 98 8.00 -11.58 22.09
N LEU A 99 7.64 -10.70 21.15
CA LEU A 99 8.53 -10.20 20.11
C LEU A 99 9.71 -9.46 20.75
N ASP A 100 10.85 -10.12 20.85
CA ASP A 100 12.12 -9.47 21.18
C ASP A 100 12.70 -8.80 19.92
N LEU A 101 12.32 -7.53 19.71
CA LEU A 101 13.03 -6.63 18.80
C LEU A 101 14.35 -6.25 19.48
N GLY A 102 15.34 -7.16 19.41
CA GLY A 102 16.63 -7.03 20.07
C GLY A 102 17.35 -5.74 19.70
N ILE A 103 17.25 -4.73 20.57
CA ILE A 103 18.29 -3.71 20.70
C ILE A 103 19.46 -4.44 21.36
N ALA A 104 20.52 -4.69 20.62
CA ALA A 104 21.75 -5.25 21.16
C ALA A 104 22.35 -4.27 22.19
N THR A 105 21.98 -4.40 23.46
CA THR A 105 22.72 -3.78 24.56
C THR A 105 24.04 -4.52 24.70
N TRP A 106 25.12 -3.91 24.21
CA TRP A 106 26.47 -4.43 24.38
C TRP A 106 26.79 -4.51 25.87
N SER A 107 26.83 -5.74 26.40
CA SER A 107 27.21 -6.05 27.78
C SER A 107 28.58 -6.75 27.75
N PRO A 108 29.63 -6.23 28.42
CA PRO A 108 30.98 -6.80 28.33
C PRO A 108 31.19 -8.12 29.09
N SER A 109 30.13 -8.83 29.50
CA SER A 109 30.19 -9.83 30.57
C SER A 109 29.86 -11.27 30.16
N GLU A 110 30.06 -11.65 28.89
CA GLU A 110 30.18 -13.08 28.56
C GLU A 110 31.66 -13.45 28.47
N SER A 111 32.10 -14.25 29.44
CA SER A 111 33.49 -14.69 29.55
C SER A 111 33.88 -15.57 28.36
N PRO A 112 35.11 -15.44 27.83
CA PRO A 112 35.57 -16.24 26.71
C PRO A 112 35.70 -17.70 27.16
N MET A 113 35.02 -18.61 26.48
CA MET A 113 35.20 -20.04 26.69
C MET A 113 36.67 -20.40 26.50
N THR A 114 37.25 -20.97 27.55
CA THR A 114 38.58 -21.56 27.58
C THR A 114 38.66 -22.75 26.63
N HIS A 115 39.44 -22.62 25.55
CA HIS A 115 40.08 -23.76 24.88
C HIS A 115 41.57 -23.47 24.72
N HIS A 116 42.39 -24.32 25.36
CA HIS A 116 43.84 -24.31 25.21
C HIS A 116 44.30 -25.00 23.91
N LEU A 117 45.43 -24.51 23.38
CA LEU A 117 46.37 -25.07 22.38
C LEU A 117 45.98 -24.97 20.89
N GLY A 118 46.45 -23.86 20.29
CA GLY A 118 46.43 -23.57 18.86
C GLY A 118 45.69 -22.25 18.59
N ALA A 119 46.33 -21.09 18.80
CA ALA A 119 45.67 -19.79 18.80
C ALA A 119 45.01 -19.44 17.44
N SER A 120 43.76 -19.86 17.24
CA SER A 120 42.88 -19.43 16.16
C SER A 120 42.52 -17.97 16.38
N LEU A 121 42.67 -17.15 15.34
CA LEU A 121 42.33 -15.73 15.40
C LEU A 121 40.81 -15.55 15.57
N PRO A 122 40.35 -14.47 16.22
CA PRO A 122 38.91 -14.16 16.27
C PRO A 122 38.38 -13.85 14.86
N CYS A 123 37.09 -14.06 14.60
CA CYS A 123 36.47 -13.75 13.30
C CYS A 123 36.64 -12.27 12.90
N SER A 124 36.74 -11.36 13.86
CA SER A 124 37.03 -9.94 13.60
C SER A 124 38.39 -9.72 12.92
N ALA A 125 39.37 -10.61 13.13
CA ALA A 125 40.68 -10.52 12.48
C ALA A 125 40.58 -10.68 10.96
N PHE A 126 39.57 -11.38 10.43
CA PHE A 126 39.32 -11.45 8.98
C PHE A 126 39.09 -10.05 8.38
N PHE A 127 38.43 -9.16 9.12
CA PHE A 127 38.08 -7.80 8.69
C PHE A 127 39.11 -6.75 9.12
N LEU A 128 39.75 -6.93 10.27
CA LEU A 128 40.70 -5.97 10.84
C LEU A 128 42.14 -6.18 10.34
N ASP A 129 42.56 -7.42 10.08
CA ASP A 129 43.91 -7.78 9.61
C ASP A 129 43.88 -9.07 8.77
N ASN A 130 43.33 -8.92 7.55
CA ASN A 130 43.14 -10.01 6.61
C ASN A 130 44.45 -10.75 6.22
N PRO A 131 45.59 -10.07 5.99
CA PRO A 131 46.86 -10.74 5.71
C PRO A 131 47.29 -11.71 6.82
N VAL A 132 47.18 -11.30 8.10
CA VAL A 132 47.52 -12.15 9.24
C VAL A 132 46.52 -13.31 9.39
N PHE A 133 45.24 -13.05 9.13
CA PHE A 133 44.20 -14.09 9.10
C PHE A 133 44.51 -15.18 8.06
N ARG A 134 44.91 -14.77 6.85
CA ARG A 134 45.25 -15.64 5.72
C ARG A 134 46.54 -16.43 5.98
N GLN A 135 47.58 -15.80 6.52
CA GLN A 135 48.87 -16.47 6.78
C GLN A 135 48.73 -17.67 7.73
N LYS A 136 47.77 -17.61 8.65
CA LYS A 136 47.48 -18.72 9.59
C LYS A 136 46.55 -19.80 9.02
N GLY A 137 46.09 -19.67 7.77
CA GLY A 137 45.20 -20.65 7.14
C GLY A 137 43.83 -20.76 7.82
N ASN A 138 43.37 -19.69 8.49
CA ASN A 138 42.07 -19.67 9.16
C ASN A 138 40.93 -19.44 8.17
N PHE A 139 39.73 -19.91 8.54
CA PHE A 139 38.46 -19.63 7.87
C PHE A 139 37.48 -19.08 8.90
N LEU A 140 36.44 -18.36 8.46
CA LEU A 140 35.37 -17.96 9.38
C LEU A 140 34.66 -19.21 9.90
N THR A 141 34.50 -19.31 11.22
CA THR A 141 33.73 -20.37 11.84
C THR A 141 32.25 -20.02 11.78
N LEU A 142 31.42 -20.97 11.33
CA LEU A 142 29.98 -20.77 11.29
C LEU A 142 29.42 -20.73 12.73
N PRO A 143 28.62 -19.71 13.08
CA PRO A 143 27.98 -19.62 14.38
C PRO A 143 26.91 -20.71 14.51
N PHE A 144 26.62 -21.14 15.74
CA PHE A 144 25.49 -22.05 15.98
C PHE A 144 24.17 -21.30 15.82
N VAL A 145 23.31 -21.79 14.93
CA VAL A 145 21.95 -21.27 14.70
C VAL A 145 21.01 -22.46 14.53
N SER A 146 19.84 -22.40 15.16
CA SER A 146 18.77 -23.39 14.95
C SER A 146 17.77 -22.89 13.91
N ILE A 147 17.08 -23.82 13.23
CA ILE A 147 15.95 -23.48 12.36
C ILE A 147 14.74 -23.17 13.27
N PRO A 148 14.08 -22.00 13.14
CA PRO A 148 12.88 -21.69 13.89
C PRO A 148 11.77 -22.71 13.64
N GLN A 149 10.98 -23.05 14.67
CA GLN A 149 9.90 -24.03 14.53
C GLN A 149 8.90 -23.66 13.43
N ARG A 150 8.57 -22.37 13.30
CA ARG A 150 7.68 -21.87 12.24
C ARG A 150 8.18 -22.17 10.83
N ILE A 151 9.50 -22.21 10.62
CA ILE A 151 10.08 -22.59 9.32
C ILE A 151 10.03 -24.10 9.14
N LEU A 152 10.28 -24.89 10.19
CA LEU A 152 10.12 -26.35 10.13
C LEU A 152 8.68 -26.76 9.83
N ASP A 153 7.71 -26.08 10.44
CA ASP A 153 6.28 -26.30 10.20
C ASP A 153 5.90 -25.98 8.74
N GLU A 154 6.52 -24.94 8.15
CA GLU A 154 6.34 -24.60 6.74
C GLU A 154 7.02 -25.60 5.79
N LEU A 155 8.14 -26.20 6.17
CA LEU A 155 8.81 -27.20 5.35
C LEU A 155 8.09 -28.56 5.39
N GLY A 156 7.46 -28.87 6.51
CA GLY A 156 6.68 -30.09 6.70
C GLY A 156 7.55 -31.36 6.77
N SER A 157 6.98 -32.45 6.27
CA SER A 157 7.58 -33.79 6.24
C SER A 157 8.69 -33.92 5.19
N ALA A 158 9.47 -35.01 5.28
CA ALA A 158 10.52 -35.31 4.29
C ALA A 158 9.97 -35.45 2.85
N ALA A 159 8.73 -35.92 2.69
CA ALA A 159 8.07 -36.01 1.39
C ALA A 159 7.74 -34.61 0.84
N GLU A 160 7.21 -33.72 1.68
CA GLU A 160 6.94 -32.33 1.28
C GLU A 160 8.22 -31.57 0.92
N ILE A 161 9.34 -31.84 1.61
CA ILE A 161 10.66 -31.29 1.25
C ILE A 161 11.10 -31.78 -0.14
N GLU A 162 10.89 -33.06 -0.47
CA GLU A 162 11.21 -33.60 -1.79
C GLU A 162 10.31 -32.98 -2.88
N ASP A 163 9.02 -32.79 -2.59
CA ASP A 163 8.08 -32.11 -3.48
C ASP A 163 8.48 -30.64 -3.74
N ILE A 164 8.86 -29.90 -2.70
CA ILE A 164 9.37 -28.51 -2.82
C ILE A 164 10.58 -28.47 -3.76
N ALA A 165 11.53 -29.39 -3.58
CA ALA A 165 12.71 -29.47 -4.43
C ALA A 165 12.34 -29.81 -5.88
N ASN A 166 11.45 -30.78 -6.09
CA ASN A 166 11.00 -31.18 -7.43
C ASN A 166 10.33 -30.02 -8.17
N VAL A 167 9.41 -29.30 -7.52
CA VAL A 167 8.75 -28.12 -8.11
C VAL A 167 9.76 -27.05 -8.49
N TYR A 168 10.76 -26.79 -7.65
CA TYR A 168 11.84 -25.85 -7.99
C TYR A 168 12.63 -26.31 -9.23
N PHE A 169 13.05 -27.57 -9.29
CA PHE A 169 13.82 -28.12 -10.41
C PHE A 169 13.03 -28.14 -11.72
N ASP A 170 11.72 -28.35 -11.66
CA ASP A 170 10.84 -28.39 -12.82
C ASP A 170 10.35 -27.00 -13.30
N SER A 171 10.70 -25.93 -12.57
CA SER A 171 10.25 -24.57 -12.88
C SER A 171 11.36 -23.52 -12.86
N ILE A 172 11.87 -23.14 -11.69
CA ILE A 172 12.81 -22.03 -11.51
C ILE A 172 14.23 -22.42 -11.95
N HIS A 173 14.66 -23.66 -11.67
CA HIS A 173 15.98 -24.15 -12.07
C HIS A 173 16.18 -24.13 -13.58
N LEU A 174 15.11 -24.21 -14.37
CA LEU A 174 15.16 -24.17 -15.84
C LEU A 174 15.66 -22.84 -16.41
N TRP A 175 15.68 -21.78 -15.62
CA TRP A 175 16.18 -20.46 -16.04
C TRP A 175 17.10 -19.80 -15.01
N LEU A 176 17.12 -20.29 -13.77
CA LEU A 176 18.03 -19.90 -12.70
C LEU A 176 18.65 -21.13 -12.01
N PRO A 177 19.48 -21.91 -12.73
CA PRO A 177 20.09 -23.14 -12.22
C PRO A 177 21.25 -22.84 -11.28
N ILE A 178 20.96 -22.44 -10.04
CA ILE A 178 21.97 -22.06 -9.04
C ILE A 178 22.17 -23.11 -7.94
N VAL A 179 21.32 -24.14 -7.86
CA VAL A 179 21.36 -25.17 -6.81
C VAL A 179 21.71 -26.54 -7.40
N SER A 180 22.67 -27.24 -6.80
CA SER A 180 23.02 -28.59 -7.25
C SER A 180 21.97 -29.61 -6.78
N LYS A 181 21.31 -30.28 -7.73
CA LYS A 181 20.35 -31.37 -7.47
C LYS A 181 20.98 -32.50 -6.62
N ARG A 182 22.23 -32.84 -6.89
CA ARG A 182 22.96 -33.88 -6.16
C ARG A 182 23.35 -33.44 -4.75
N ARG A 183 23.80 -32.20 -4.56
CA ARG A 183 24.16 -31.70 -3.23
C ARG A 183 22.92 -31.60 -2.34
N LEU A 184 21.87 -30.94 -2.82
CA LEU A 184 20.63 -30.80 -2.08
C LEU A 184 20.04 -32.17 -1.71
N GLY A 185 19.98 -33.11 -2.66
CA GLY A 185 19.48 -34.46 -2.40
C GLY A 185 20.31 -35.26 -1.39
N ARG A 186 21.63 -35.04 -1.28
CA ARG A 186 22.44 -35.67 -0.22
C ARG A 186 22.16 -35.07 1.15
N GLU A 187 21.97 -33.75 1.21
CA GLU A 187 21.78 -33.02 2.47
C GLU A 187 20.35 -33.19 3.03
N THR A 188 19.35 -33.41 2.18
CA THR A 188 17.96 -33.65 2.62
C THR A 188 17.65 -35.11 2.95
N ARG A 189 18.39 -36.08 2.39
CA ARG A 189 18.17 -37.53 2.62
C ARG A 189 18.95 -38.11 3.80
N ALA A 190 19.69 -37.30 4.56
CA ALA A 190 20.44 -37.75 5.72
C ALA A 190 19.49 -38.19 6.87
N PRO A 191 19.42 -39.49 7.25
CA PRO A 191 18.42 -39.96 8.21
C PRO A 191 18.65 -39.39 9.61
N GLY A 192 17.62 -38.77 10.20
CA GLY A 192 17.60 -38.39 11.62
C GLY A 192 18.33 -37.09 11.99
N MET A 193 18.83 -36.32 11.02
CA MET A 193 19.40 -34.99 11.25
C MET A 193 18.48 -33.92 10.64
N GLN A 194 18.19 -32.85 11.40
CA GLN A 194 17.58 -31.65 10.84
C GLN A 194 18.49 -31.07 9.74
N PRO A 195 17.93 -30.48 8.67
CA PRO A 195 18.73 -29.83 7.65
C PRO A 195 19.60 -28.72 8.27
N GLU A 196 20.77 -28.46 7.66
CA GLU A 196 21.58 -27.31 8.03
C GLU A 196 20.73 -26.02 7.96
N PRO A 197 20.89 -25.05 8.88
CA PRO A 197 20.18 -23.77 8.84
C PRO A 197 20.07 -23.13 7.45
N GLY A 198 21.19 -23.09 6.70
CA GLY A 198 21.20 -22.55 5.34
C GLY A 198 20.33 -23.33 4.35
N ILE A 199 20.25 -24.65 4.49
CA ILE A 199 19.40 -25.52 3.65
C ILE A 199 17.93 -25.37 4.02
N GLY A 200 17.61 -25.26 5.31
CA GLY A 200 16.26 -24.94 5.76
C GLY A 200 15.75 -23.63 5.15
N THR A 201 16.59 -22.57 5.15
CA THR A 201 16.24 -21.29 4.51
C THR A 201 16.10 -21.41 2.99
N LEU A 202 16.98 -22.17 2.33
CA LEU A 202 16.94 -22.39 0.89
C LEU A 202 15.65 -23.10 0.46
N LEU A 203 15.28 -24.19 1.13
CA LEU A 203 14.03 -24.91 0.87
C LEU A 203 12.80 -24.03 1.11
N ALA A 204 12.82 -23.21 2.15
CA ALA A 204 11.72 -22.27 2.40
C ALA A 204 11.62 -21.21 1.29
N ALA A 205 12.75 -20.70 0.80
CA ALA A 205 12.78 -19.77 -0.34
C ALA A 205 12.31 -20.42 -1.65
N MET A 206 12.63 -21.70 -1.89
CA MET A 206 12.10 -22.48 -3.01
C MET A 206 10.58 -22.64 -2.94
N LYS A 207 10.06 -22.99 -1.75
CA LYS A 207 8.61 -23.08 -1.49
C LYS A 207 7.93 -21.73 -1.76
N LEU A 208 8.51 -20.64 -1.26
CA LEU A 208 8.01 -19.28 -1.46
C LEU A 208 7.90 -18.91 -2.94
N LEU A 209 8.97 -19.12 -3.71
CA LEU A 209 8.96 -18.81 -5.14
C LEU A 209 7.93 -19.64 -5.90
N SER A 210 7.67 -20.87 -5.48
CA SER A 210 6.73 -21.78 -6.14
C SER A 210 5.26 -21.39 -5.93
N GLN A 211 4.97 -20.50 -4.97
CA GLN A 211 3.61 -20.06 -4.67
C GLN A 211 3.22 -18.80 -5.44
N VAL A 212 1.94 -18.69 -5.80
CA VAL A 212 1.32 -17.45 -6.25
C VAL A 212 0.68 -16.78 -5.03
N PRO A 213 1.08 -15.56 -4.64
CA PRO A 213 0.52 -14.88 -3.47
C PRO A 213 -0.99 -14.65 -3.59
N ALA A 214 -1.72 -14.85 -2.49
CA ALA A 214 -3.16 -14.58 -2.45
C ALA A 214 -3.46 -13.08 -2.60
N LEU A 215 -4.47 -12.75 -3.43
CA LEU A 215 -4.87 -11.37 -3.77
C LEU A 215 -5.19 -10.51 -2.54
N GLU A 216 -5.79 -11.08 -1.49
CA GLU A 216 -6.29 -10.36 -0.31
C GLU A 216 -5.22 -9.68 0.56
N ARG A 217 -4.01 -10.24 0.66
CA ARG A 217 -2.95 -9.75 1.57
C ARG A 217 -1.77 -9.10 0.84
N GLY A 218 -1.75 -9.19 -0.48
CA GLY A 218 -0.61 -8.80 -1.31
C GLY A 218 0.65 -9.63 -1.07
N PRO A 219 1.65 -9.55 -1.97
CA PRO A 219 2.86 -10.37 -1.91
C PRO A 219 3.77 -10.05 -0.71
N ALA A 220 3.70 -8.82 -0.18
CA ALA A 220 4.45 -8.40 1.01
C ALA A 220 3.80 -8.86 2.34
N GLY A 221 2.49 -9.12 2.35
CA GLY A 221 1.74 -9.57 3.53
C GLY A 221 1.76 -11.10 3.74
N ALA A 222 2.25 -11.86 2.75
CA ALA A 222 2.31 -13.32 2.77
C ALA A 222 3.04 -13.85 4.03
N PRO A 223 2.43 -14.73 4.83
CA PRO A 223 3.03 -15.24 6.07
C PRO A 223 4.40 -15.90 5.86
N LEU A 224 4.51 -16.79 4.87
CA LEU A 224 5.76 -17.48 4.53
C LEU A 224 6.89 -16.50 4.18
N TYR A 225 6.59 -15.46 3.40
CA TYR A 225 7.55 -14.41 3.06
C TYR A 225 8.09 -13.69 4.31
N ARG A 226 7.21 -13.34 5.25
CA ARG A 226 7.60 -12.71 6.52
C ARG A 226 8.47 -13.63 7.37
N HIS A 227 8.05 -14.89 7.54
CA HIS A 227 8.81 -15.88 8.31
C HIS A 227 10.22 -16.08 7.75
N ILE A 228 10.36 -16.23 6.43
CA ILE A 228 11.66 -16.41 5.78
C ILE A 228 12.52 -15.16 5.92
N LYS A 229 11.94 -13.97 5.72
CA LYS A 229 12.67 -12.70 5.87
C LYS A 229 13.24 -12.55 7.28
N ASP A 230 12.43 -12.81 8.30
CA ASP A 230 12.86 -12.73 9.70
C ASP A 230 13.98 -13.73 9.99
N TYR A 231 13.85 -14.95 9.44
CA TYR A 231 14.88 -15.98 9.60
C TYR A 231 16.20 -15.61 8.89
N CYS A 232 16.15 -15.08 7.67
CA CYS A 232 17.33 -14.58 6.96
C CYS A 232 18.02 -13.47 7.75
N MET A 233 17.27 -12.52 8.32
CA MET A 233 17.85 -11.47 9.16
C MET A 233 18.50 -12.03 10.42
N ALA A 234 17.94 -13.07 11.03
CA ALA A 234 18.55 -13.73 12.18
C ALA A 234 19.88 -14.42 11.84
N LEU A 235 19.97 -15.06 10.65
CA LEU A 235 21.22 -15.65 10.15
C LEU A 235 22.27 -14.57 9.87
N GLU A 236 21.88 -13.45 9.24
CA GLU A 236 22.73 -12.29 8.97
C GLU A 236 23.29 -11.70 10.28
N ASN A 237 22.44 -11.45 11.27
CA ASN A 237 22.82 -10.86 12.56
C ASN A 237 23.84 -11.72 13.32
N ARG A 238 23.83 -13.04 13.11
CA ARG A 238 24.80 -13.96 13.69
C ARG A 238 26.08 -14.12 12.86
N GLY A 239 26.09 -13.63 11.62
CA GLY A 239 27.20 -13.81 10.68
C GLY A 239 27.26 -15.21 10.07
N PHE A 240 26.11 -15.88 9.88
CA PHE A 240 26.04 -17.20 9.24
C PHE A 240 26.16 -17.07 7.72
N LEU A 241 27.38 -17.26 7.19
CA LEU A 241 27.71 -17.10 5.77
C LEU A 241 27.87 -18.46 5.08
N SER A 242 26.92 -18.85 4.24
CA SER A 242 26.98 -20.08 3.46
C SER A 242 26.44 -19.88 2.03
N ILE A 243 26.81 -20.79 1.13
CA ILE A 243 26.29 -20.75 -0.25
C ILE A 243 24.77 -20.91 -0.29
N SER A 244 24.20 -21.75 0.57
CA SER A 244 22.76 -21.97 0.69
C SER A 244 22.02 -20.70 1.15
N VAL A 245 22.62 -19.90 2.04
CA VAL A 245 22.06 -18.61 2.45
C VAL A 245 22.10 -17.60 1.31
N LEU A 246 23.20 -17.54 0.55
CA LEU A 246 23.28 -16.67 -0.64
C LEU A 246 22.26 -17.09 -1.71
N GLN A 247 22.14 -18.38 -2.00
CA GLN A 247 21.13 -18.93 -2.91
C GLN A 247 19.71 -18.58 -2.43
N ALA A 248 19.40 -18.79 -1.15
CA ALA A 248 18.10 -18.42 -0.58
C ALA A 248 17.83 -16.91 -0.73
N SER A 249 18.85 -16.08 -0.49
CA SER A 249 18.76 -14.62 -0.60
C SER A 249 18.49 -14.17 -2.04
N ILE A 250 19.12 -14.83 -3.02
CA ILE A 250 18.86 -14.65 -4.45
C ILE A 250 17.41 -15.00 -4.77
N LEU A 251 16.92 -16.18 -4.32
CA LEU A 251 15.54 -16.61 -4.57
C LEU A 251 14.51 -15.65 -3.95
N ILE A 252 14.76 -15.15 -2.74
CA ILE A 252 13.91 -14.14 -2.09
C ILE A 252 13.96 -12.80 -2.85
N ALA A 253 15.13 -12.41 -3.38
CA ALA A 253 15.26 -11.21 -4.19
C ALA A 253 14.47 -11.33 -5.50
N VAL A 254 14.51 -12.48 -6.16
CA VAL A 254 13.67 -12.80 -7.33
C VAL A 254 12.19 -12.70 -6.99
N TYR A 255 11.74 -13.25 -5.86
CA TYR A 255 10.35 -13.13 -5.42
C TYR A 255 9.94 -11.66 -5.26
N LYS A 256 10.77 -10.86 -4.57
CA LYS A 256 10.53 -9.43 -4.39
C LYS A 256 10.44 -8.69 -5.73
N MET A 257 11.37 -8.97 -6.64
CA MET A 257 11.43 -8.36 -7.97
C MET A 257 10.22 -8.75 -8.83
N GLY A 258 9.92 -10.05 -8.95
CA GLY A 258 8.82 -10.56 -9.77
C GLY A 258 7.42 -10.18 -9.27
N HIS A 259 7.29 -9.81 -7.98
CA HIS A 259 6.03 -9.34 -7.40
C HIS A 259 5.97 -7.82 -7.17
N GLY A 260 6.92 -7.04 -7.70
CA GLY A 260 6.90 -5.58 -7.63
C GLY A 260 7.14 -5.01 -6.22
N ILE A 261 7.87 -5.71 -5.35
CA ILE A 261 8.18 -5.27 -3.97
C ILE A 261 9.42 -4.37 -3.96
N TYR A 262 9.30 -3.19 -4.58
CA TYR A 262 10.32 -2.14 -4.54
C TYR A 262 10.07 -1.18 -3.35
N PRO A 263 11.12 -0.56 -2.75
CA PRO A 263 12.55 -0.67 -3.07
C PRO A 263 13.25 -1.91 -2.46
N ALA A 264 12.51 -2.79 -1.78
CA ALA A 264 13.10 -3.92 -1.06
C ALA A 264 13.84 -4.92 -1.97
N ALA A 265 13.38 -5.13 -3.20
CA ALA A 265 14.05 -5.95 -4.21
C ALA A 265 15.48 -5.45 -4.48
N TYR A 266 15.63 -4.15 -4.81
CA TYR A 266 16.90 -3.48 -5.08
C TYR A 266 17.89 -3.66 -3.92
N MET A 267 17.45 -3.38 -2.69
CA MET A 267 18.29 -3.54 -1.51
C MET A 267 18.71 -5.00 -1.28
N SER A 268 17.86 -5.97 -1.63
CA SER A 268 18.14 -7.40 -1.43
C SER A 268 19.19 -7.91 -2.41
N ILE A 269 19.15 -7.44 -3.66
CA ILE A 269 20.15 -7.81 -4.67
C ILE A 269 21.51 -7.20 -4.30
N GLY A 270 21.56 -5.94 -3.87
CA GLY A 270 22.80 -5.33 -3.37
C GLY A 270 23.40 -6.07 -2.16
N ARG A 271 22.55 -6.59 -1.28
CA ARG A 271 22.98 -7.48 -0.18
C ARG A 271 23.59 -8.78 -0.69
N CYS A 272 23.00 -9.41 -1.71
CA CYS A 272 23.56 -10.61 -2.34
C CYS A 272 24.97 -10.33 -2.91
N GLY A 273 25.16 -9.18 -3.55
CA GLY A 273 26.48 -8.69 -4.00
C GLY A 273 27.48 -8.59 -2.86
N ARG A 274 27.07 -7.97 -1.73
CA ARG A 274 27.92 -7.84 -0.55
C ARG A 274 28.27 -9.16 0.12
N LEU A 275 27.30 -10.07 0.23
CA LEU A 275 27.50 -11.42 0.75
C LEU A 275 28.51 -12.19 -0.11
N GLY A 276 28.33 -12.17 -1.43
CA GLY A 276 29.27 -12.81 -2.36
C GLY A 276 30.68 -12.22 -2.28
N GLN A 277 30.82 -10.90 -2.07
CA GLN A 277 32.12 -10.26 -1.88
C GLN A 277 32.80 -10.67 -0.58
N VAL A 278 32.08 -10.68 0.55
CA VAL A 278 32.61 -11.17 1.83
C VAL A 278 32.99 -12.65 1.72
N MET A 279 32.28 -13.42 0.90
CA MET A 279 32.61 -14.82 0.59
C MET A 279 33.79 -15.00 -0.36
N GLY A 280 34.33 -13.92 -0.94
CA GLY A 280 35.46 -13.95 -1.88
C GLY A 280 35.08 -14.43 -3.29
N LEU A 281 33.79 -14.40 -3.66
CA LEU A 281 33.33 -14.94 -4.95
C LEU A 281 33.67 -14.06 -6.15
N HIS A 282 33.85 -12.75 -5.91
CA HIS A 282 34.16 -11.73 -6.92
C HIS A 282 35.60 -11.80 -7.48
N ASP A 283 36.55 -12.33 -6.72
CA ASP A 283 37.95 -12.47 -7.14
C ASP A 283 38.53 -13.76 -6.56
N LYS A 284 38.46 -14.84 -7.34
CA LYS A 284 38.91 -16.17 -6.94
C LYS A 284 40.43 -16.28 -6.80
N ALA A 285 41.19 -15.34 -7.37
CA ALA A 285 42.66 -15.37 -7.37
C ALA A 285 43.25 -14.64 -6.15
N HIS A 286 42.68 -13.49 -5.79
CA HIS A 286 43.26 -12.61 -4.76
C HIS A 286 42.43 -12.50 -3.49
N ALA A 287 41.10 -12.69 -3.55
CA ALA A 287 40.26 -12.55 -2.37
C ALA A 287 40.52 -13.67 -1.36
N SER A 288 40.51 -13.31 -0.08
CA SER A 288 40.67 -14.28 1.01
C SER A 288 39.39 -15.10 1.16
N PRO A 289 39.46 -16.44 1.10
CA PRO A 289 38.27 -17.27 1.21
C PRO A 289 37.71 -17.19 2.63
N SER A 290 36.44 -16.82 2.75
CA SER A 290 35.76 -16.80 4.05
C SER A 290 35.45 -18.20 4.58
N SER A 291 35.33 -19.17 3.66
CA SER A 291 34.96 -20.56 3.92
C SER A 291 35.94 -21.52 3.25
N ARG A 292 35.85 -22.80 3.60
CA ARG A 292 36.73 -23.82 3.01
C ARG A 292 36.48 -23.92 1.50
N PRO A 293 37.53 -24.13 0.69
CA PRO A 293 37.35 -24.25 -0.75
C PRO A 293 36.46 -25.45 -1.08
N PRO A 294 35.64 -25.34 -2.15
CA PRO A 294 34.83 -26.45 -2.65
C PRO A 294 35.70 -27.67 -2.97
N LYS A 295 35.20 -28.87 -2.62
CA LYS A 295 35.97 -30.12 -2.73
C LYS A 295 35.74 -30.87 -4.03
N THR A 296 34.57 -30.68 -4.64
CA THR A 296 34.18 -31.38 -5.86
C THR A 296 33.96 -30.38 -6.99
N TRP A 297 34.08 -30.86 -8.23
CA TRP A 297 33.76 -30.07 -9.42
C TRP A 297 32.33 -29.53 -9.38
N GLY A 298 31.37 -30.32 -8.89
CA GLY A 298 29.98 -29.90 -8.74
C GLY A 298 29.79 -28.74 -7.75
N ASP A 299 30.53 -28.75 -6.63
CA ASP A 299 30.49 -27.66 -5.64
C ASP A 299 31.13 -26.37 -6.21
N MET A 300 32.21 -26.49 -6.99
CA MET A 300 32.83 -25.36 -7.68
C MET A 300 31.88 -24.72 -8.68
N GLU A 301 31.17 -25.55 -9.45
CA GLU A 301 30.19 -25.10 -10.43
C GLU A 301 28.97 -24.44 -9.77
N GLU A 302 28.50 -24.96 -8.64
CA GLU A 302 27.41 -24.36 -7.87
C GLU A 302 27.77 -22.96 -7.35
N VAL A 303 29.00 -22.80 -6.84
CA VAL A 303 29.51 -21.50 -6.39
C VAL A 303 29.60 -20.51 -7.55
N ARG A 304 30.10 -20.96 -8.72
CA ARG A 304 30.17 -20.16 -9.95
C ARG A 304 28.77 -19.69 -10.38
N ARG A 305 27.82 -20.62 -10.53
CA ARG A 305 26.44 -20.32 -10.95
C ARG A 305 25.75 -19.35 -10.00
N THR A 306 25.93 -19.54 -8.69
CA THR A 306 25.39 -18.65 -7.67
C THR A 306 25.93 -17.23 -7.81
N TRP A 307 27.24 -17.07 -8.03
CA TRP A 307 27.83 -15.74 -8.25
C TRP A 307 27.36 -15.10 -9.56
N CYS A 308 27.34 -15.87 -10.65
CA CYS A 308 26.80 -15.40 -11.93
C CYS A 308 25.36 -14.90 -11.81
N ALA A 309 24.51 -15.59 -11.04
CA ALA A 309 23.14 -15.15 -10.79
C ALA A 309 23.06 -13.80 -10.05
N VAL A 310 23.95 -13.54 -9.10
CA VAL A 310 24.04 -12.21 -8.45
C VAL A 310 24.33 -11.13 -9.49
N LEU A 311 25.31 -11.36 -10.36
CA LEU A 311 25.67 -10.41 -11.42
C LEU A 311 24.52 -10.19 -12.40
N VAL A 312 23.87 -11.25 -12.87
CA VAL A 312 22.70 -11.19 -13.78
C VAL A 312 21.59 -10.34 -13.18
N LEU A 313 21.20 -10.63 -11.94
CA LEU A 313 20.10 -9.95 -11.26
C LEU A 313 20.44 -8.49 -10.93
N GLU A 314 21.69 -8.19 -10.58
CA GLU A 314 22.14 -6.82 -10.35
C GLU A 314 22.07 -5.97 -11.62
N ARG A 315 22.47 -6.51 -12.78
CA ARG A 315 22.35 -5.77 -14.04
C ARG A 315 20.89 -5.57 -14.41
N TYR A 316 20.08 -6.60 -14.27
CA TYR A 316 18.65 -6.54 -14.59
C TYR A 316 17.93 -5.48 -13.74
N ILE A 317 18.13 -5.45 -12.42
CA ILE A 317 17.42 -4.50 -11.56
C ILE A 317 17.85 -3.04 -11.76
N ASN A 318 18.99 -2.79 -12.39
CA ASN A 318 19.51 -1.46 -12.69
C ASN A 318 19.15 -0.96 -14.12
N ILE A 319 18.40 -1.73 -14.91
CA ILE A 319 17.96 -1.32 -16.25
C ILE A 319 17.25 0.05 -16.21
N GLY A 320 16.23 0.19 -15.35
CA GLY A 320 15.43 1.42 -15.22
C GLY A 320 15.96 2.47 -14.22
N LEU A 321 17.16 2.26 -13.65
CA LEU A 321 17.74 3.18 -12.65
C LEU A 321 19.02 3.82 -13.19
N GLU A 322 19.00 5.13 -13.42
CA GLU A 322 20.17 5.90 -13.85
C GLU A 322 21.05 6.31 -12.65
N CYS A 323 22.36 6.52 -12.91
CA CYS A 323 23.31 7.08 -11.95
C CYS A 323 23.54 6.25 -10.67
N ARG A 324 23.40 4.92 -10.74
CA ARG A 324 23.60 4.03 -9.56
C ARG A 324 24.77 3.08 -9.77
N PRO A 325 25.76 3.02 -8.85
CA PRO A 325 26.89 2.12 -9.00
C PRO A 325 26.47 0.67 -8.78
N LEU A 326 27.01 -0.23 -9.62
CA LEU A 326 26.89 -1.68 -9.44
C LEU A 326 27.70 -2.10 -8.21
N SER A 327 27.03 -2.71 -7.23
CA SER A 327 27.60 -3.05 -5.93
C SER A 327 28.50 -4.29 -5.97
N ALA A 328 28.25 -5.23 -6.88
CA ALA A 328 29.04 -6.46 -7.05
C ALA A 328 30.28 -6.27 -7.94
N GLY A 329 30.38 -5.17 -8.68
CA GLY A 329 31.43 -4.94 -9.68
C GLY A 329 31.18 -5.70 -10.99
N GLY A 330 32.14 -5.64 -11.92
CA GLY A 330 32.15 -6.32 -13.23
C GLY A 330 32.36 -7.83 -13.16
N PHE A 331 32.12 -8.54 -14.26
CA PHE A 331 32.71 -9.85 -14.46
C PHE A 331 34.24 -9.70 -14.60
N SER A 332 35.03 -10.59 -13.99
CA SER A 332 36.49 -10.55 -14.15
C SER A 332 36.91 -10.89 -15.60
N GLU A 333 38.06 -10.40 -16.05
CA GLU A 333 38.64 -10.73 -17.36
C GLU A 333 38.82 -12.24 -17.56
N ASP A 334 39.14 -12.95 -16.47
CA ASP A 334 39.37 -14.40 -16.48
C ASP A 334 38.10 -15.21 -16.15
N GLU A 335 36.91 -14.58 -16.15
CA GLU A 335 35.70 -15.29 -15.73
C GLU A 335 35.37 -16.44 -16.72
N ILE A 336 35.00 -17.57 -16.14
CA ILE A 336 34.61 -18.77 -16.86
C ILE A 336 33.08 -18.90 -16.77
N LEU A 337 32.43 -19.13 -17.90
CA LEU A 337 31.00 -19.36 -17.99
C LEU A 337 30.56 -20.66 -17.29
N PRO A 338 29.33 -20.71 -16.76
CA PRO A 338 28.70 -21.96 -16.35
C PRO A 338 28.79 -23.02 -17.44
N CYS A 339 28.99 -24.28 -17.03
CA CYS A 339 28.99 -25.43 -17.93
C CYS A 339 27.55 -25.83 -18.34
N ASP A 340 27.40 -26.92 -19.09
CA ASP A 340 26.08 -27.47 -19.44
C ASP A 340 25.25 -27.88 -18.22
N THR A 341 23.99 -27.40 -18.12
CA THR A 341 23.13 -27.66 -16.96
C THR A 341 22.73 -29.13 -16.87
N GLU A 342 22.44 -29.80 -17.98
CA GLU A 342 22.06 -31.23 -17.97
C GLU A 342 23.22 -32.10 -17.45
N SER A 343 24.44 -31.82 -17.93
CA SER A 343 25.67 -32.48 -17.49
C SER A 343 25.94 -32.22 -16.01
N TRP A 344 25.76 -30.98 -15.54
CA TRP A 344 25.93 -30.62 -14.13
C TRP A 344 24.91 -31.32 -13.22
N ASP A 345 23.64 -31.44 -13.65
CA ASP A 345 22.60 -32.13 -12.89
C ASP A 345 22.85 -33.63 -12.76
N LYS A 346 23.40 -34.27 -13.80
CA LYS A 346 23.93 -35.65 -13.75
C LYS A 346 25.20 -35.75 -12.89
N GLY A 347 25.92 -34.64 -12.77
CA GLY A 347 27.22 -34.52 -12.12
C GLY A 347 28.34 -35.13 -12.95
N ASP A 348 28.19 -35.06 -14.27
CA ASP A 348 29.20 -35.39 -15.26
C ASP A 348 30.05 -34.13 -15.52
N PRO A 349 31.38 -34.16 -15.30
CA PRO A 349 32.22 -33.00 -15.56
C PRO A 349 32.14 -32.57 -17.02
N ALA A 350 31.75 -31.32 -17.24
CA ALA A 350 31.65 -30.70 -18.57
C ALA A 350 32.68 -29.57 -18.73
N PRO A 351 33.14 -29.29 -19.96
CA PRO A 351 34.02 -28.16 -20.22
C PRO A 351 33.29 -26.84 -19.98
N SER A 352 33.99 -25.89 -19.35
CA SER A 352 33.52 -24.51 -19.21
C SER A 352 34.28 -23.61 -20.18
N LEU A 353 33.61 -22.60 -20.73
CA LEU A 353 34.19 -21.67 -21.70
C LEU A 353 34.55 -20.33 -21.04
N PRO A 354 35.58 -19.62 -21.51
CA PRO A 354 35.82 -18.25 -21.04
C PRO A 354 34.66 -17.33 -21.43
N LEU A 355 34.39 -16.31 -20.59
CA LEU A 355 33.38 -15.29 -20.87
C LEU A 355 33.71 -14.50 -22.13
N PHE A 356 34.99 -14.17 -22.32
CA PHE A 356 35.51 -13.48 -23.49
C PHE A 356 35.94 -14.50 -24.54
N VAL A 357 35.18 -14.59 -25.63
CA VAL A 357 35.62 -15.37 -26.81
C VAL A 357 35.41 -14.55 -28.07
N GLU A 358 36.51 -14.00 -28.62
CA GLU A 358 36.50 -13.18 -29.84
C GLU A 358 36.04 -13.95 -31.10
N SER A 359 35.99 -15.28 -31.05
CA SER A 359 35.78 -16.14 -32.23
C SER A 359 34.75 -17.29 -32.06
N ALA A 360 34.07 -17.40 -30.91
CA ALA A 360 33.20 -18.55 -30.62
C ALA A 360 31.70 -18.24 -30.56
N THR A 361 31.21 -17.39 -31.46
CA THR A 361 29.77 -17.28 -31.74
C THR A 361 29.16 -18.56 -32.34
N ARG A 362 29.92 -19.65 -32.51
CA ARG A 362 29.44 -20.94 -33.05
C ARG A 362 29.54 -22.14 -32.10
N LEU A 363 30.00 -21.93 -30.86
CA LEU A 363 29.96 -23.00 -29.86
C LEU A 363 28.58 -23.01 -29.21
N THR A 364 27.88 -24.15 -29.29
CA THR A 364 26.62 -24.36 -28.57
C THR A 364 26.91 -24.33 -27.07
N THR A 365 26.22 -23.46 -26.33
CA THR A 365 26.40 -23.28 -24.89
C THR A 365 25.06 -23.28 -24.18
N ASP A 366 25.06 -23.68 -22.91
CA ASP A 366 23.88 -23.68 -22.07
C ASP A 366 23.17 -22.32 -21.98
N HIS A 367 21.86 -22.38 -21.81
CA HIS A 367 20.99 -21.21 -21.69
C HIS A 367 21.38 -20.22 -20.56
N PHE A 368 21.84 -20.72 -19.41
CA PHE A 368 22.27 -19.86 -18.32
C PHE A 368 23.62 -19.21 -18.63
N ALA A 369 24.52 -19.91 -19.35
CA ALA A 369 25.76 -19.31 -19.85
C ALA A 369 25.48 -18.16 -20.83
N ARG A 370 24.52 -18.33 -21.76
CA ARG A 370 24.05 -17.24 -22.63
C ARG A 370 23.50 -16.05 -21.84
N THR A 371 22.73 -16.32 -20.79
CA THR A 371 22.21 -15.27 -19.89
C THR A 371 23.34 -14.49 -19.21
N CYS A 372 24.42 -15.16 -18.80
CA CYS A 372 25.60 -14.51 -18.23
C CYS A 372 26.33 -13.61 -19.24
N GLN A 373 26.46 -14.05 -20.49
CA GLN A 373 27.06 -13.24 -21.55
C GLN A 373 26.25 -11.97 -21.84
N VAL A 374 24.91 -12.09 -21.86
CA VAL A 374 24.03 -10.92 -21.99
C VAL A 374 24.16 -9.98 -20.80
N ALA A 375 24.22 -10.51 -19.57
CA ALA A 375 24.43 -9.69 -18.39
C ALA A 375 25.78 -8.96 -18.42
N HIS A 376 26.82 -9.55 -19.00
CA HIS A 376 28.10 -8.87 -19.23
C HIS A 376 27.95 -7.69 -20.21
N LEU A 377 27.29 -7.91 -21.37
CA LEU A 377 27.03 -6.85 -22.34
C LEU A 377 26.15 -5.72 -21.75
N LEU A 378 25.09 -6.08 -21.03
CA LEU A 378 24.22 -5.13 -20.33
C LEU A 378 25.01 -4.32 -19.29
N GLY A 379 25.94 -4.95 -18.56
CA GLY A 379 26.86 -4.25 -17.65
C GLY A 379 27.68 -3.18 -18.36
N ARG A 380 28.26 -3.50 -19.52
CA ARG A 380 29.02 -2.53 -20.32
C ARG A 380 28.15 -1.38 -20.85
N ILE A 381 26.88 -1.66 -21.16
CA ILE A 381 25.92 -0.64 -21.60
C ILE A 381 25.51 0.27 -20.44
N ILE A 382 25.30 -0.28 -19.24
CA ILE A 382 25.05 0.50 -18.01
C ILE A 382 26.26 1.38 -17.70
N ASP A 383 27.48 0.83 -17.76
CA ASP A 383 28.71 1.61 -17.56
C ASP A 383 28.82 2.74 -18.59
N HIS A 384 28.51 2.48 -19.86
CA HIS A 384 28.49 3.49 -20.93
C HIS A 384 27.41 4.56 -20.74
N ARG A 385 26.22 4.17 -20.25
CA ARG A 385 25.12 5.09 -19.91
C ARG A 385 25.55 6.07 -18.82
N ASP A 386 26.14 5.53 -17.76
CA ASP A 386 26.47 6.26 -16.53
C ASP A 386 27.88 6.88 -16.57
N ASP A 387 28.67 6.67 -17.64
CA ASP A 387 29.97 7.31 -17.84
C ASP A 387 29.82 8.73 -18.41
N TYR A 388 29.88 9.72 -17.51
CA TYR A 388 29.86 11.15 -17.85
C TYR A 388 31.22 11.71 -18.31
N THR A 389 32.30 10.92 -18.21
CA THR A 389 33.63 11.35 -18.65
C THR A 389 33.82 11.18 -20.15
N LEU A 390 33.09 10.24 -20.75
CA LEU A 390 33.11 9.98 -22.19
C LEU A 390 32.35 11.06 -22.96
N THR A 391 33.08 11.94 -23.65
CA THR A 391 32.52 13.09 -24.40
C THR A 391 32.92 13.10 -25.87
N GLY A 392 32.13 13.80 -26.70
CA GLY A 392 32.39 13.98 -28.13
C GLY A 392 32.28 12.69 -28.96
N THR A 393 33.02 12.63 -30.05
CA THR A 393 32.99 11.53 -31.04
C THR A 393 33.20 10.14 -30.44
N LEU A 394 34.06 10.03 -29.42
CA LEU A 394 34.37 8.74 -28.80
C LEU A 394 33.14 8.08 -28.16
N ARG A 395 32.22 8.87 -27.60
CA ARG A 395 30.97 8.35 -27.02
C ARG A 395 30.10 7.66 -28.08
N PHE A 396 29.96 8.27 -29.25
CA PHE A 396 29.16 7.72 -30.35
C PHE A 396 29.82 6.49 -30.98
N THR A 397 31.14 6.50 -31.16
CA THR A 397 31.87 5.33 -31.67
C THR A 397 31.76 4.13 -30.74
N THR A 398 31.89 4.33 -29.42
CA THR A 398 31.67 3.26 -28.43
C THR A 398 30.24 2.74 -28.46
N ALA A 399 29.23 3.62 -28.55
CA ALA A 399 27.83 3.22 -28.65
C ALA A 399 27.55 2.36 -29.90
N MET A 400 28.07 2.77 -31.06
CA MET A 400 27.96 2.00 -32.31
C MET A 400 28.64 0.63 -32.21
N GLN A 401 29.79 0.55 -31.54
CA GLN A 401 30.48 -0.73 -31.32
C GLN A 401 29.65 -1.66 -30.42
N LEU A 402 29.12 -1.14 -29.31
CA LEU A 402 28.25 -1.90 -28.40
C LEU A 402 26.99 -2.41 -29.14
N LEU A 403 26.37 -1.56 -29.96
CA LEU A 403 25.20 -1.93 -30.75
C LEU A 403 25.51 -3.04 -31.77
N ARG A 404 26.65 -2.96 -32.48
CA ARG A 404 27.09 -4.01 -33.42
C ARG A 404 27.32 -5.34 -32.72
N THR A 405 27.98 -5.32 -31.56
CA THR A 405 28.21 -6.53 -30.75
C THR A 405 26.88 -7.13 -30.30
N LEU A 406 25.96 -6.31 -29.83
CA LEU A 406 24.66 -6.77 -29.34
C LEU A 406 23.78 -7.34 -30.45
N ASN A 407 23.72 -6.69 -31.62
CA ASN A 407 22.97 -7.19 -32.78
C ASN A 407 23.53 -8.53 -33.27
N SER A 408 24.86 -8.66 -33.34
CA SER A 408 25.50 -9.95 -33.70
C SER A 408 25.14 -11.05 -32.70
N PHE A 409 25.02 -10.71 -31.41
CA PHE A 409 24.64 -11.66 -30.38
C PHE A 409 23.15 -12.03 -30.41
N LEU A 410 22.27 -11.07 -30.70
CA LEU A 410 20.83 -11.30 -30.86
C LEU A 410 20.51 -12.23 -32.03
N GLU A 411 21.19 -12.09 -33.17
CA GLU A 411 21.04 -13.02 -34.30
C GLU A 411 21.51 -14.43 -33.93
N LEU A 412 22.62 -14.57 -33.19
CA LEU A 412 23.05 -15.86 -32.67
C LEU A 412 21.98 -16.51 -31.77
N LEU A 413 21.44 -15.75 -30.80
CA LEU A 413 20.41 -16.27 -29.90
C LEU A 413 19.13 -16.68 -30.65
N LYS A 414 18.80 -15.95 -31.72
CA LYS A 414 17.65 -16.24 -32.58
C LYS A 414 17.86 -17.55 -33.35
N GLU A 415 19.02 -17.74 -33.97
CA GLU A 415 19.39 -19.00 -34.64
C GLU A 415 19.35 -20.20 -33.68
N GLU A 416 19.92 -20.06 -32.48
CA GLU A 416 19.91 -21.13 -31.46
C GLU A 416 18.49 -21.45 -30.99
N ARG A 417 17.64 -20.43 -30.78
CA ARG A 417 16.25 -20.61 -30.35
C ARG A 417 15.37 -21.28 -31.40
N GLU A 418 15.60 -21.03 -32.69
CA GLU A 418 14.87 -21.71 -33.77
C GLU A 418 15.25 -23.20 -33.87
N SER A 419 16.47 -23.55 -33.44
CA SER A 419 16.96 -24.93 -33.43
C SER A 419 16.52 -25.74 -32.20
N GLU A 420 16.26 -25.09 -31.06
CA GLU A 420 15.83 -25.75 -29.82
C GLU A 420 14.30 -25.81 -29.67
N GLN A 421 13.76 -27.02 -29.54
CA GLN A 421 12.36 -27.24 -29.14
C GLN A 421 12.18 -27.04 -27.62
N ALA A 422 12.22 -25.79 -27.12
CA ALA A 422 11.53 -25.26 -25.93
C ALA A 422 12.34 -24.18 -25.20
N GLY A 423 11.73 -23.00 -24.95
CA GLY A 423 11.81 -22.16 -23.73
C GLY A 423 13.13 -21.71 -23.08
N SER A 424 14.26 -22.39 -23.28
CA SER A 424 15.53 -22.30 -22.56
C SER A 424 16.19 -20.92 -22.67
N LEU A 425 16.25 -20.35 -23.87
CA LEU A 425 16.96 -19.09 -24.17
C LEU A 425 16.13 -17.82 -23.96
N SER A 426 14.89 -17.95 -23.48
CA SER A 426 13.94 -16.83 -23.41
C SER A 426 14.43 -15.68 -22.53
N VAL A 427 15.14 -15.99 -21.44
CA VAL A 427 15.70 -14.97 -20.53
C VAL A 427 16.87 -14.23 -21.17
N ALA A 428 17.82 -14.94 -21.77
CA ALA A 428 18.94 -14.33 -22.48
C ALA A 428 18.45 -13.42 -23.62
N TYR A 429 17.49 -13.91 -24.42
CA TYR A 429 16.90 -13.14 -25.52
C TYR A 429 16.21 -11.87 -25.00
N ALA A 430 15.33 -12.00 -24.01
CA ALA A 430 14.63 -10.84 -23.43
C ALA A 430 15.60 -9.81 -22.84
N MET A 431 16.58 -10.25 -22.04
CA MET A 431 17.58 -9.33 -21.47
C MET A 431 18.43 -8.64 -22.53
N ALA A 432 18.70 -9.29 -23.67
CA ALA A 432 19.47 -8.69 -24.76
C ALA A 432 18.67 -7.57 -25.45
N PHE A 433 17.34 -7.73 -25.60
CA PHE A 433 16.46 -6.65 -26.05
C PHE A 433 16.36 -5.50 -25.04
N SER A 434 16.23 -5.80 -23.75
CA SER A 434 16.28 -4.76 -22.72
C SER A 434 17.59 -3.96 -22.80
N ALA A 435 18.73 -4.65 -22.93
CA ALA A 435 20.03 -4.01 -23.10
C ALA A 435 20.09 -3.14 -24.37
N LYS A 436 19.52 -3.64 -25.48
CA LYS A 436 19.45 -2.90 -26.75
C LYS A 436 18.62 -1.63 -26.56
N THR A 437 17.47 -1.74 -25.91
CA THR A 437 16.58 -0.60 -25.67
C THR A 437 17.23 0.47 -24.82
N VAL A 438 17.91 0.09 -23.72
CA VAL A 438 18.70 1.03 -22.90
C VAL A 438 19.72 1.77 -23.76
N LEU A 439 20.45 1.06 -24.63
CA LEU A 439 21.44 1.66 -25.50
C LEU A 439 20.80 2.64 -26.50
N LEU A 440 19.71 2.26 -27.14
CA LEU A 440 19.06 3.06 -28.17
C LEU A 440 18.35 4.30 -27.62
N ASN A 441 17.67 4.19 -26.47
CA ASN A 441 16.93 5.30 -25.86
C ASN A 441 17.83 6.48 -25.50
N MET A 442 19.12 6.24 -25.19
CA MET A 442 20.10 7.31 -24.98
C MET A 442 20.33 8.20 -26.20
N TYR A 443 20.04 7.70 -27.41
CA TYR A 443 20.38 8.35 -28.69
C TYR A 443 19.16 8.59 -29.60
N ALA A 444 17.97 8.17 -29.19
CA ALA A 444 16.75 8.30 -29.98
C ALA A 444 16.13 9.72 -29.94
N CYS A 445 16.24 10.45 -28.83
CA CYS A 445 15.58 11.75 -28.66
C CYS A 445 16.42 12.95 -29.17
N THR A 446 15.79 13.87 -29.90
CA THR A 446 16.27 15.24 -30.13
C THR A 446 15.63 16.19 -29.12
N GLU A 447 16.42 16.83 -28.25
CA GLU A 447 15.93 18.07 -27.63
C GLU A 447 15.71 19.10 -28.74
N THR A 448 14.56 19.78 -28.73
CA THR A 448 14.12 20.78 -29.74
C THR A 448 15.04 22.00 -29.89
N ASN A 449 16.18 22.05 -29.19
CA ASN A 449 17.15 23.16 -29.22
C ASN A 449 18.63 22.72 -29.31
N ARG A 450 18.96 21.45 -29.60
CA ARG A 450 20.35 21.03 -29.84
C ARG A 450 20.69 21.00 -31.33
N ARG A 451 21.74 21.72 -31.74
CA ARG A 451 22.42 21.44 -33.01
C ARG A 451 23.21 20.15 -32.85
N LEU A 452 23.00 19.18 -33.75
CA LEU A 452 23.89 18.02 -33.88
C LEU A 452 25.28 18.53 -34.23
N ASN A 453 26.29 18.12 -33.47
CA ASN A 453 27.62 18.72 -33.51
C ASN A 453 28.65 17.86 -34.27
N SER A 454 28.30 16.64 -34.68
CA SER A 454 29.20 15.71 -35.41
C SER A 454 28.47 14.75 -36.35
N ALA A 455 29.21 14.16 -37.31
CA ALA A 455 28.67 13.17 -38.25
C ALA A 455 28.31 11.87 -37.53
N GLU A 456 29.12 11.46 -36.55
CA GLU A 456 28.93 10.25 -35.75
C GLU A 456 27.69 10.33 -34.84
N GLU A 457 27.37 11.52 -34.34
CA GLU A 457 26.14 11.78 -33.58
C GLU A 457 24.89 11.60 -34.47
N THR A 458 24.95 12.10 -35.71
CA THR A 458 23.86 11.94 -36.68
C THR A 458 23.69 10.49 -37.11
N GLU A 459 24.79 9.77 -37.34
CA GLU A 459 24.78 8.35 -37.67
C GLU A 459 24.20 7.49 -36.54
N MET A 460 24.66 7.69 -35.29
CA MET A 460 24.17 6.94 -34.14
C MET A 460 22.67 7.19 -33.88
N GLN A 461 22.20 8.43 -34.07
CA GLN A 461 20.78 8.76 -33.95
C GLN A 461 19.94 8.08 -35.04
N ALA A 462 20.38 8.13 -36.30
CA ALA A 462 19.68 7.46 -37.40
C ALA A 462 19.59 5.94 -37.17
N LEU A 463 20.66 5.33 -36.69
CA LEU A 463 20.67 3.92 -36.27
C LEU A 463 19.69 3.67 -35.13
N ALA A 464 19.68 4.52 -34.09
CA ALA A 464 18.81 4.31 -32.94
C ALA A 464 17.31 4.35 -33.29
N LEU A 465 16.89 5.33 -34.09
CA LEU A 465 15.50 5.44 -34.55
C LEU A 465 15.09 4.27 -35.45
N GLY A 466 15.96 3.83 -36.36
CA GLY A 466 15.69 2.69 -37.24
C GLY A 466 15.57 1.37 -36.48
N GLU A 467 16.50 1.13 -35.55
CA GLU A 467 16.57 -0.10 -34.78
C GLU A 467 15.45 -0.23 -33.73
N LEU A 468 15.02 0.88 -33.10
CA LEU A 468 13.88 0.88 -32.17
C LEU A 468 12.58 0.46 -32.86
N HIS A 469 12.33 0.94 -34.07
CA HIS A 469 11.16 0.57 -34.84
C HIS A 469 11.17 -0.93 -35.20
N ALA A 470 12.29 -1.43 -35.74
CA ALA A 470 12.43 -2.84 -36.12
C ALA A 470 12.33 -3.79 -34.92
N MET A 471 12.76 -3.33 -33.74
CA MET A 471 12.71 -4.09 -32.50
C MET A 471 11.29 -4.48 -32.10
N VAL A 472 10.31 -3.60 -32.29
CA VAL A 472 8.91 -3.86 -31.87
C VAL A 472 8.39 -5.16 -32.50
N ASP A 473 8.62 -5.36 -33.79
CA ASP A 473 8.19 -6.56 -34.50
C ASP A 473 8.86 -7.83 -33.98
N GLU A 474 10.14 -7.75 -33.62
CA GLU A 474 10.88 -8.88 -33.06
C GLU A 474 10.38 -9.25 -31.66
N VAL A 475 10.11 -8.26 -30.81
CA VAL A 475 9.56 -8.47 -29.47
C VAL A 475 8.13 -9.00 -29.54
N VAL A 476 7.33 -8.56 -30.52
CA VAL A 476 5.99 -9.12 -30.79
C VAL A 476 6.08 -10.61 -31.17
N ARG A 477 6.97 -10.97 -32.11
CA ARG A 477 7.18 -12.39 -32.48
C ARG A 477 7.67 -13.22 -31.30
N PHE A 478 8.54 -12.66 -30.47
CA PHE A 478 8.99 -13.29 -29.23
C PHE A 478 7.82 -13.56 -28.27
N GLY A 479 7.00 -12.53 -27.99
CA GLY A 479 5.81 -12.63 -27.14
C GLY A 479 4.78 -13.64 -27.65
N GLN A 480 4.51 -13.66 -28.95
CA GLN A 480 3.63 -14.66 -29.58
C GLN A 480 4.21 -16.08 -29.45
N GLY A 481 5.52 -16.25 -29.64
CA GLY A 481 6.20 -17.52 -29.42
C GLY A 481 6.11 -18.02 -27.98
N LEU A 482 6.15 -17.09 -27.00
CA LEU A 482 5.91 -17.42 -25.60
C LEU A 482 4.48 -17.97 -25.40
N GLN A 483 3.45 -17.30 -25.93
CA GLN A 483 2.05 -17.74 -25.82
C GLN A 483 1.79 -19.11 -26.47
N LEU A 484 2.35 -19.36 -27.66
CA LEU A 484 2.20 -20.63 -28.38
C LEU A 484 2.86 -21.81 -27.66
N SER A 485 3.92 -21.58 -26.90
CA SER A 485 4.61 -22.63 -26.12
C SER A 485 3.94 -22.95 -24.76
N GLN A 486 2.96 -22.15 -24.33
CA GLN A 486 2.58 -22.00 -22.91
C GLN A 486 1.22 -22.53 -22.47
N THR A 487 0.56 -23.39 -23.24
CA THR A 487 -0.65 -24.06 -22.72
C THR A 487 -0.37 -24.99 -21.51
N THR A 488 0.88 -25.18 -21.06
CA THR A 488 1.20 -26.20 -20.04
C THR A 488 2.14 -25.83 -18.87
N ARG A 489 2.89 -24.71 -18.82
CA ARG A 489 3.79 -24.41 -17.67
C ARG A 489 4.04 -22.92 -17.35
N LEU A 490 3.01 -22.17 -16.94
CA LEU A 490 3.17 -20.79 -16.40
C LEU A 490 4.17 -20.71 -15.22
N ALA A 491 4.34 -21.78 -14.45
CA ALA A 491 5.26 -21.83 -13.31
C ALA A 491 6.74 -21.64 -13.70
N ALA A 492 7.13 -22.04 -14.92
CA ALA A 492 8.51 -21.97 -15.41
C ALA A 492 8.88 -20.60 -16.03
N LEU A 493 7.94 -19.66 -16.09
CA LEU A 493 8.21 -18.33 -16.61
C LEU A 493 9.13 -17.55 -15.67
N SER A 494 10.14 -16.91 -16.24
CA SER A 494 11.01 -15.99 -15.52
C SER A 494 10.39 -14.59 -15.46
N PRO A 495 10.48 -13.85 -14.33
CA PRO A 495 10.05 -12.46 -14.29
C PRO A 495 10.98 -11.53 -15.11
N LEU A 496 12.18 -12.00 -15.48
CA LEU A 496 13.18 -11.24 -16.23
C LEU A 496 12.78 -10.97 -17.69
N ILE A 497 11.69 -11.57 -18.19
CA ILE A 497 11.18 -11.30 -19.54
C ILE A 497 10.24 -10.09 -19.59
N CYS A 498 9.76 -9.61 -18.44
CA CYS A 498 8.72 -8.58 -18.39
C CYS A 498 9.21 -7.23 -18.93
N ASP A 499 10.45 -6.86 -18.63
CA ASP A 499 11.05 -5.60 -19.05
C ASP A 499 11.14 -5.47 -20.58
N CYS A 500 11.58 -6.53 -21.27
CA CYS A 500 11.60 -6.57 -22.74
C CYS A 500 10.22 -6.34 -23.37
N LEU A 501 9.18 -7.00 -22.84
CA LEU A 501 7.81 -6.83 -23.33
C LEU A 501 7.27 -5.44 -23.04
N TYR A 502 7.61 -4.89 -21.87
CA TYR A 502 7.29 -3.51 -21.50
C TYR A 502 7.96 -2.50 -22.43
N GLU A 503 9.25 -2.63 -22.68
CA GLU A 503 10.00 -1.73 -23.55
C GLU A 503 9.48 -1.78 -25.00
N GLY A 504 9.13 -2.97 -25.50
CA GLY A 504 8.47 -3.12 -26.79
C GLY A 504 7.09 -2.43 -26.83
N ALA A 505 6.30 -2.56 -25.75
CA ALA A 505 4.98 -1.94 -25.64
C ALA A 505 5.08 -0.41 -25.51
N SER A 506 6.01 0.07 -24.68
CA SER A 506 6.37 1.48 -24.51
C SER A 506 6.78 2.11 -25.85
N THR A 507 7.66 1.43 -26.59
CA THR A 507 8.09 1.88 -27.93
C THR A 507 6.93 1.91 -28.93
N ALA A 508 6.10 0.86 -28.97
CA ALA A 508 4.92 0.81 -29.82
C ALA A 508 3.90 1.92 -29.48
N ALA A 509 3.69 2.19 -28.19
CA ALA A 509 2.82 3.27 -27.71
C ALA A 509 3.35 4.65 -28.11
N TRP A 510 4.67 4.87 -27.99
CA TRP A 510 5.31 6.09 -28.45
C TRP A 510 5.10 6.32 -29.96
N TYR A 511 5.40 5.32 -30.80
CA TYR A 511 5.16 5.43 -32.24
C TYR A 511 3.67 5.60 -32.59
N LEU A 512 2.77 4.95 -31.87
CA LEU A 512 1.33 5.12 -32.06
C LEU A 512 0.90 6.56 -31.79
N ASN A 513 1.42 7.20 -30.74
CA ASN A 513 1.12 8.59 -30.42
C ASN A 513 1.65 9.56 -31.48
N GLU A 514 2.85 9.30 -32.03
CA GLU A 514 3.46 10.18 -33.04
C GLU A 514 2.87 10.00 -34.45
N SER A 515 2.59 8.76 -34.85
CA SER A 515 2.24 8.43 -36.25
C SER A 515 0.78 8.01 -36.46
N GLY A 516 0.04 7.64 -35.41
CA GLY A 516 -1.29 7.06 -35.52
C GLY A 516 -1.34 5.69 -36.21
N SER A 517 -0.21 4.98 -36.33
CA SER A 517 -0.10 3.72 -37.06
C SER A 517 -0.95 2.59 -36.46
N GLU A 518 -1.89 2.04 -37.23
CA GLU A 518 -2.68 0.87 -36.82
C GLU A 518 -1.82 -0.38 -36.56
N ASP A 519 -0.69 -0.52 -37.27
CA ASP A 519 0.23 -1.65 -37.07
C ASP A 519 0.83 -1.59 -35.66
N MET A 520 1.21 -0.39 -35.20
CA MET A 520 1.73 -0.16 -33.85
C MET A 520 0.66 -0.36 -32.78
N ALA A 521 -0.60 -0.02 -33.05
CA ALA A 521 -1.72 -0.33 -32.17
C ALA A 521 -1.88 -1.85 -31.98
N ARG A 522 -1.81 -2.63 -33.06
CA ARG A 522 -1.87 -4.10 -32.99
C ARG A 522 -0.68 -4.70 -32.23
N SER A 523 0.53 -4.21 -32.49
CA SER A 523 1.73 -4.64 -31.76
C SER A 523 1.62 -4.36 -30.26
N LEU A 524 1.14 -3.17 -29.89
CA LEU A 524 0.87 -2.78 -28.51
C LEU A 524 -0.16 -3.73 -27.84
N ASP A 525 -1.26 -4.04 -28.53
CA ASP A 525 -2.28 -4.95 -28.00
C ASP A 525 -1.75 -6.37 -27.74
N ILE A 526 -0.90 -6.89 -28.64
CA ILE A 526 -0.26 -8.21 -28.47
C ILE A 526 0.67 -8.21 -27.26
N LEU A 527 1.52 -7.19 -27.13
CA LEU A 527 2.49 -7.10 -26.03
C LEU A 527 1.78 -6.91 -24.67
N ASN A 528 0.73 -6.08 -24.63
CA ASN A 528 -0.13 -5.95 -23.45
C ASN A 528 -0.82 -7.28 -23.11
N GLY A 529 -1.27 -8.04 -24.12
CA GLY A 529 -1.80 -9.40 -23.93
C GLY A 529 -0.79 -10.37 -23.31
N CYS A 530 0.49 -10.28 -23.71
CA CYS A 530 1.58 -11.08 -23.12
C CYS A 530 1.79 -10.71 -21.64
N LEU A 531 1.90 -9.43 -21.32
CA LEU A 531 2.05 -8.95 -19.94
C LEU A 531 0.85 -9.36 -19.07
N ARG A 532 -0.38 -9.26 -19.58
CA ARG A 532 -1.60 -9.73 -18.88
C ARG A 532 -1.60 -11.24 -18.63
N THR A 533 -0.94 -12.02 -19.47
CA THR A 533 -0.80 -13.47 -19.23
C THR A 533 0.21 -13.73 -18.12
N ILE A 534 1.37 -13.06 -18.19
CA ILE A 534 2.45 -13.21 -17.22
C ILE A 534 2.03 -12.72 -15.82
N GLN A 535 1.13 -11.73 -15.73
CA GLN A 535 0.65 -11.19 -14.44
C GLN A 535 0.05 -12.26 -13.52
N SER A 536 -0.52 -13.33 -14.09
CA SER A 536 -1.09 -14.45 -13.34
C SER A 536 -0.05 -15.18 -12.49
N ARG A 537 1.23 -15.06 -12.86
CA ARG A 537 2.39 -15.61 -12.16
C ARG A 537 3.22 -14.54 -11.46
N TRP A 538 3.48 -13.42 -12.14
CA TRP A 538 4.39 -12.35 -11.69
C TRP A 538 3.68 -11.00 -11.70
N ARG A 539 3.35 -10.48 -10.51
CA ARG A 539 2.62 -9.21 -10.35
C ARG A 539 3.32 -8.01 -11.00
N VAL A 540 4.65 -8.03 -11.11
CA VAL A 540 5.41 -6.93 -11.75
C VAL A 540 4.96 -6.66 -13.20
N ALA A 541 4.44 -7.67 -13.91
CA ALA A 541 3.88 -7.46 -15.25
C ALA A 541 2.67 -6.51 -15.25
N ASN A 542 1.89 -6.48 -14.17
CA ASN A 542 0.81 -5.51 -13.99
C ASN A 542 1.36 -4.10 -13.73
N ASP A 543 2.43 -3.97 -12.94
CA ASP A 543 3.08 -2.67 -12.72
C ASP A 543 3.61 -2.09 -14.05
N TYR A 544 4.17 -2.94 -14.91
CA TYR A 544 4.57 -2.54 -16.27
C TYR A 544 3.38 -2.15 -17.16
N LEU A 545 2.26 -2.87 -17.11
CA LEU A 545 1.04 -2.47 -17.83
C LEU A 545 0.58 -1.07 -17.40
N ILE A 546 0.60 -0.77 -16.09
CA ILE A 546 0.29 0.55 -15.55
C ILE A 546 1.23 1.61 -16.12
N LEU A 547 2.53 1.32 -16.20
CA LEU A 547 3.50 2.26 -16.77
C LEU A 547 3.22 2.56 -18.24
N VAL A 548 2.94 1.55 -19.07
CA VAL A 548 2.58 1.75 -20.50
C VAL A 548 1.31 2.58 -20.63
N GLU A 549 0.28 2.30 -19.82
CA GLU A 549 -0.96 3.07 -19.85
C GLU A 549 -0.76 4.52 -19.40
N SER A 550 0.10 4.74 -18.41
CA SER A 550 0.43 6.08 -17.91
C SER A 550 1.11 6.96 -18.97
N GLN A 551 1.93 6.36 -19.85
CA GLN A 551 2.54 7.07 -20.98
C GLN A 551 1.51 7.47 -22.05
N ARG A 552 0.41 6.71 -22.16
CA ARG A 552 -0.69 7.01 -23.10
C ARG A 552 -1.63 8.10 -22.58
N ASN A 553 -1.75 8.22 -21.26
CA ASN A 553 -2.59 9.21 -20.57
C ASN A 553 -1.85 9.76 -19.33
N PRO A 554 -0.97 10.78 -19.48
CA PRO A 554 -0.13 11.31 -18.39
C PRO A 554 -0.90 11.80 -17.15
N GLU A 555 -2.21 12.06 -17.26
CA GLU A 555 -3.09 12.42 -16.15
C GLU A 555 -3.45 11.26 -15.19
N THR A 556 -3.18 10.01 -15.59
CA THR A 556 -3.52 8.80 -14.82
C THR A 556 -2.44 8.30 -13.85
N ALA A 557 -1.21 8.82 -13.93
CA ALA A 557 0.02 8.29 -13.33
C ALA A 557 0.14 8.37 -11.78
N THR A 558 -0.91 8.72 -11.04
CA THR A 558 -0.81 9.03 -9.59
C THR A 558 -1.30 7.96 -8.62
N ASP A 559 -1.76 6.78 -9.07
CA ASP A 559 -2.20 5.73 -8.14
C ASP A 559 -2.25 4.33 -8.80
N PRO A 560 -1.41 3.35 -8.39
CA PRO A 560 -1.34 2.01 -8.98
C PRO A 560 -2.54 1.09 -8.66
N ASP A 561 -3.46 1.49 -7.78
CA ASP A 561 -4.71 0.74 -7.51
C ASP A 561 -5.80 0.99 -8.60
N LYS A 562 -5.53 1.84 -9.60
CA LYS A 562 -6.49 2.34 -10.59
C LYS A 562 -6.94 1.40 -11.73
N MET A 563 -6.30 0.25 -11.95
CA MET A 563 -6.37 -0.42 -13.27
C MET A 563 -7.30 -1.64 -13.40
N THR A 564 -8.21 -1.89 -12.45
CA THR A 564 -9.20 -2.98 -12.60
C THR A 564 -10.51 -2.58 -13.30
N SER A 565 -10.62 -1.33 -13.79
CA SER A 565 -11.92 -0.73 -14.15
C SER A 565 -12.01 -0.10 -15.55
N SER A 566 -10.95 -0.07 -16.36
CA SER A 566 -10.94 0.73 -17.60
C SER A 566 -12.05 0.33 -18.57
N GLY A 567 -13.02 1.23 -18.76
CA GLY A 567 -14.15 1.08 -19.68
C GLY A 567 -15.55 0.96 -19.06
N LYS A 568 -15.68 0.78 -17.73
CA LYS A 568 -17.00 0.71 -17.08
C LYS A 568 -17.65 2.09 -16.98
N LEU A 569 -18.96 2.16 -17.24
CA LEU A 569 -19.77 3.38 -17.19
C LEU A 569 -20.57 3.46 -15.89
N ILE A 570 -20.37 4.51 -15.09
CA ILE A 570 -21.06 4.71 -13.82
C ILE A 570 -22.05 5.88 -13.92
N LEU A 571 -23.30 5.64 -13.53
CA LEU A 571 -24.31 6.69 -13.40
C LEU A 571 -24.14 7.39 -12.05
N VAL A 572 -24.00 8.73 -12.04
CA VAL A 572 -23.97 9.55 -10.83
C VAL A 572 -25.14 10.52 -10.84
N THR A 573 -26.12 10.31 -9.97
CA THR A 573 -27.29 11.20 -9.87
C THR A 573 -26.98 12.42 -9.00
N GLY A 574 -27.51 13.59 -9.37
CA GLY A 574 -27.21 14.84 -8.65
C GLY A 574 -25.77 15.31 -8.94
N ALA A 575 -25.30 15.13 -10.17
CA ALA A 575 -23.89 15.28 -10.57
C ALA A 575 -23.28 16.66 -10.29
N ASN A 576 -24.10 17.70 -10.12
CA ASN A 576 -23.67 19.05 -9.78
C ASN A 576 -23.52 19.32 -8.27
N GLY A 577 -23.77 18.33 -7.41
CA GLY A 577 -23.64 18.46 -5.96
C GLY A 577 -22.18 18.37 -5.47
N LEU A 578 -21.89 18.89 -4.27
CA LEU A 578 -20.54 18.88 -3.68
C LEU A 578 -19.92 17.47 -3.68
N ILE A 579 -20.59 16.50 -3.03
CA ILE A 579 -20.12 15.11 -2.92
C ILE A 579 -19.99 14.48 -4.30
N ALA A 580 -20.96 14.73 -5.18
CA ALA A 580 -20.98 14.18 -6.52
C ALA A 580 -19.78 14.68 -7.34
N THR A 581 -19.45 15.97 -7.31
CA THR A 581 -18.30 16.48 -8.09
C THR A 581 -16.95 15.91 -7.64
N HIS A 582 -16.74 15.72 -6.34
CA HIS A 582 -15.55 14.99 -5.85
C HIS A 582 -15.57 13.53 -6.28
N THR A 583 -16.73 12.87 -6.20
CA THR A 583 -16.86 11.47 -6.61
C THR A 583 -16.66 11.29 -8.11
N ILE A 584 -17.19 12.17 -8.94
CA ILE A 584 -16.96 12.19 -10.40
C ILE A 584 -15.49 12.40 -10.70
N THR A 585 -14.82 13.33 -9.99
CA THR A 585 -13.37 13.51 -10.10
C THR A 585 -12.63 12.22 -9.77
N THR A 586 -12.97 11.56 -8.65
CA THR A 586 -12.38 10.28 -8.26
C THR A 586 -12.60 9.21 -9.32
N LEU A 587 -13.83 9.00 -9.79
CA LEU A 587 -14.18 8.02 -10.81
C LEU A 587 -13.44 8.25 -12.13
N LEU A 588 -13.47 9.47 -12.66
CA LEU A 588 -12.80 9.83 -13.92
C LEU A 588 -11.29 9.65 -13.82
N ARG A 589 -10.68 10.06 -12.69
CA ARG A 589 -9.26 9.83 -12.40
C ARG A 589 -8.91 8.36 -12.26
N GLN A 590 -9.87 7.52 -11.89
CA GLN A 590 -9.75 6.06 -11.76
C GLN A 590 -10.16 5.34 -13.05
N GLY A 591 -10.29 6.06 -14.17
CA GLY A 591 -10.47 5.48 -15.49
C GLY A 591 -11.91 5.11 -15.88
N TYR A 592 -12.89 5.29 -14.99
CA TYR A 592 -14.30 5.07 -15.28
C TYR A 592 -14.83 6.11 -16.27
N ALA A 593 -15.79 5.71 -17.11
CA ALA A 593 -16.68 6.66 -17.76
C ALA A 593 -17.81 7.04 -16.79
N VAL A 594 -18.28 8.27 -16.87
CA VAL A 594 -19.34 8.78 -15.99
C VAL A 594 -20.49 9.30 -16.83
N ARG A 595 -21.70 8.92 -16.45
CA ARG A 595 -22.93 9.60 -16.85
C ARG A 595 -23.48 10.36 -15.66
N GLY A 596 -23.45 11.68 -15.70
CA GLY A 596 -24.06 12.53 -14.68
C GLY A 596 -25.56 12.72 -14.95
N ALA A 597 -26.41 12.66 -13.92
CA ALA A 597 -27.80 13.10 -14.03
C ALA A 597 -28.03 14.40 -13.25
N VAL A 598 -28.64 15.40 -13.90
CA VAL A 598 -28.89 16.75 -13.35
C VAL A 598 -30.31 17.22 -13.65
N ARG A 599 -30.82 18.25 -12.95
CA ARG A 599 -32.21 18.71 -13.10
C ARG A 599 -32.47 19.64 -14.29
N SER A 600 -31.44 20.25 -14.87
CA SER A 600 -31.61 21.26 -15.91
C SER A 600 -30.42 21.28 -16.86
N GLN A 601 -30.66 21.77 -18.09
CA GLN A 601 -29.59 21.97 -19.07
C GLN A 601 -28.49 22.90 -18.54
N THR A 602 -28.85 23.97 -17.83
CA THR A 602 -27.87 24.87 -17.21
C THR A 602 -26.94 24.15 -16.23
N SER A 603 -27.46 23.18 -15.47
CA SER A 603 -26.65 22.36 -14.58
C SER A 603 -25.77 21.39 -15.36
N ALA A 604 -26.26 20.88 -16.50
CA ALA A 604 -25.49 20.00 -17.37
C ALA A 604 -24.29 20.73 -17.98
N ASP A 605 -24.52 21.94 -18.50
CA ASP A 605 -23.48 22.78 -19.08
C ASP A 605 -22.42 23.14 -18.03
N ALA A 606 -22.82 23.40 -16.77
CA ALA A 606 -21.90 23.67 -15.68
C ALA A 606 -21.03 22.45 -15.31
N VAL A 607 -21.62 21.25 -15.26
CA VAL A 607 -20.88 20.00 -15.01
C VAL A 607 -19.90 19.71 -16.16
N LEU A 608 -20.34 19.80 -17.41
CA LEU A 608 -19.49 19.59 -18.59
C LEU A 608 -18.34 20.59 -18.65
N LYS A 609 -18.60 21.87 -18.33
CA LYS A 609 -17.57 22.90 -18.25
C LYS A 609 -16.55 22.62 -17.14
N THR A 610 -17.02 22.10 -16.00
CA THR A 610 -16.15 21.78 -14.85
C THR A 610 -15.18 20.65 -15.19
N PHE A 611 -15.60 19.69 -16.00
CA PHE A 611 -14.83 18.49 -16.34
C PHE A 611 -14.48 18.44 -17.84
N SER A 612 -14.20 19.59 -18.46
CA SER A 612 -13.97 19.67 -19.91
C SER A 612 -12.79 18.81 -20.39
N GLU A 613 -11.79 18.62 -19.53
CA GLU A 613 -10.63 17.74 -19.75
C GLU A 613 -11.04 16.27 -19.93
N TYR A 614 -12.17 15.85 -19.35
CA TYR A 614 -12.70 14.49 -19.41
C TYR A 614 -13.90 14.36 -20.35
N SER A 615 -14.05 15.26 -21.33
CA SER A 615 -15.21 15.30 -22.24
C SER A 615 -15.45 14.00 -23.02
N ASN A 616 -14.41 13.20 -23.26
CA ASN A 616 -14.51 11.88 -23.90
C ASN A 616 -15.02 10.77 -22.97
N LYS A 617 -15.03 10.99 -21.65
CA LYS A 617 -15.44 10.02 -20.62
C LYS A 617 -16.63 10.48 -19.78
N LEU A 618 -17.10 11.72 -19.97
CA LEU A 618 -18.23 12.28 -19.24
C LEU A 618 -19.39 12.59 -20.20
N SER A 619 -20.57 12.05 -19.87
CA SER A 619 -21.84 12.45 -20.47
C SER A 619 -22.77 12.97 -19.39
N VAL A 620 -23.76 13.78 -19.76
CA VAL A 620 -24.77 14.29 -18.81
C VAL A 620 -26.17 14.11 -19.39
N VAL A 621 -27.09 13.62 -18.57
CA VAL A 621 -28.52 13.49 -18.87
C VAL A 621 -29.34 14.41 -17.97
N VAL A 622 -30.42 14.96 -18.51
CA VAL A 622 -31.32 15.85 -17.77
C VAL A 622 -32.49 15.04 -17.25
N VAL A 623 -32.63 14.97 -15.92
CA VAL A 623 -33.74 14.35 -15.19
C VAL A 623 -34.43 15.46 -14.38
N PRO A 624 -35.44 16.15 -14.95
CA PRO A 624 -36.04 17.34 -14.33
C PRO A 624 -36.69 17.04 -12.97
N ASP A 625 -37.35 15.89 -12.87
CA ASP A 625 -38.04 15.44 -11.67
C ASP A 625 -37.78 13.95 -11.43
N MET A 626 -37.02 13.64 -10.38
CA MET A 626 -36.65 12.28 -10.00
C MET A 626 -37.81 11.49 -9.36
N THR A 627 -38.91 12.15 -9.01
CA THR A 627 -40.05 11.52 -8.33
C THR A 627 -41.02 10.82 -9.28
N ILE A 628 -40.83 11.04 -10.59
CA ILE A 628 -41.61 10.43 -11.65
C ILE A 628 -41.10 9.00 -11.86
N SER A 629 -42.01 8.02 -11.96
CA SER A 629 -41.64 6.64 -12.29
C SER A 629 -41.09 6.59 -13.72
N GLY A 630 -40.00 5.85 -13.91
CA GLY A 630 -39.25 5.80 -15.17
C GLY A 630 -38.36 7.02 -15.46
N ALA A 631 -38.20 7.94 -14.50
CA ALA A 631 -37.38 9.15 -14.68
C ALA A 631 -35.90 8.85 -15.01
N PHE A 632 -35.40 7.67 -14.65
CA PHE A 632 -34.03 7.25 -14.88
C PHE A 632 -33.90 6.14 -15.95
N ASP A 633 -34.98 5.76 -16.65
CA ASP A 633 -34.97 4.62 -17.60
C ASP A 633 -33.92 4.79 -18.71
N GLU A 634 -33.78 5.99 -19.26
CA GLU A 634 -32.72 6.30 -20.23
C GLU A 634 -31.34 6.36 -19.56
N ALA A 635 -31.28 6.94 -18.37
CA ALA A 635 -30.04 7.20 -17.65
C ALA A 635 -29.30 5.91 -17.26
N VAL A 636 -30.03 4.83 -16.94
CA VAL A 636 -29.46 3.55 -16.48
C VAL A 636 -29.03 2.63 -17.63
N GLN A 637 -29.34 2.94 -18.88
CA GLN A 637 -29.01 2.06 -20.00
C GLN A 637 -27.50 2.00 -20.25
N GLY A 638 -26.96 0.78 -20.28
CA GLY A 638 -25.55 0.50 -20.56
C GLY A 638 -24.59 0.88 -19.43
N VAL A 639 -25.08 1.22 -18.25
CA VAL A 639 -24.24 1.53 -17.08
C VAL A 639 -23.95 0.26 -16.26
N ASP A 640 -22.76 0.17 -15.67
CA ASP A 640 -22.28 -0.97 -14.88
C ASP A 640 -22.54 -0.81 -13.37
N GLY A 641 -22.77 0.42 -12.93
CA GLY A 641 -23.02 0.78 -11.55
C GLY A 641 -23.75 2.12 -11.42
N VAL A 642 -24.45 2.32 -10.31
CA VAL A 642 -25.20 3.55 -10.03
C VAL A 642 -24.82 4.11 -8.67
N LEU A 643 -24.47 5.38 -8.62
CA LEU A 643 -24.30 6.18 -7.40
C LEU A 643 -25.51 7.11 -7.25
N HIS A 644 -26.45 6.73 -6.38
CA HIS A 644 -27.63 7.54 -6.12
C HIS A 644 -27.37 8.58 -5.02
N MET A 645 -26.95 9.78 -5.42
CA MET A 645 -26.67 10.91 -4.52
C MET A 645 -27.71 12.02 -4.55
N ALA A 646 -28.63 11.98 -5.53
CA ALA A 646 -29.67 12.98 -5.66
C ALA A 646 -30.70 12.84 -4.53
N SER A 647 -30.88 13.90 -3.76
CA SER A 647 -31.89 13.97 -2.69
C SER A 647 -32.33 15.42 -2.52
N PRO A 648 -33.59 15.67 -2.12
CA PRO A 648 -33.97 17.00 -1.66
C PRO A 648 -33.13 17.39 -0.44
N PHE A 649 -32.66 18.63 -0.43
CA PHE A 649 -32.02 19.27 0.72
C PHE A 649 -32.45 20.74 0.75
N SER A 650 -33.28 21.11 1.72
CA SER A 650 -33.68 22.49 1.99
C SER A 650 -33.87 22.64 3.49
N LEU A 651 -33.38 23.73 4.07
CA LEU A 651 -33.63 24.10 5.46
C LEU A 651 -34.85 25.02 5.63
N ASN A 652 -35.38 25.54 4.51
CA ASN A 652 -36.58 26.38 4.46
C ASN A 652 -37.69 25.63 3.73
N ILE A 653 -38.35 24.72 4.45
CA ILE A 653 -39.45 23.88 3.93
C ILE A 653 -40.76 24.49 4.41
N LYS A 654 -41.75 24.63 3.52
CA LYS A 654 -43.12 25.04 3.91
C LYS A 654 -44.01 23.83 4.13
N ASP A 655 -43.86 22.80 3.29
CA ASP A 655 -44.57 21.53 3.42
C ASP A 655 -43.56 20.35 3.47
N ASN A 656 -43.42 19.76 4.66
CA ASN A 656 -42.53 18.64 4.92
C ASN A 656 -42.82 17.43 4.03
N GLU A 657 -44.10 17.19 3.70
CA GLU A 657 -44.50 16.03 2.92
C GLU A 657 -44.10 16.20 1.46
N THR A 658 -44.55 17.29 0.82
CA THR A 658 -44.38 17.48 -0.62
C THR A 658 -42.98 17.93 -1.03
N GLU A 659 -42.25 18.64 -0.17
CA GLU A 659 -40.94 19.20 -0.51
C GLU A 659 -39.75 18.36 0.00
N MET A 660 -39.97 17.42 0.92
CA MET A 660 -38.90 16.66 1.57
C MET A 660 -39.16 15.15 1.65
N LEU A 661 -40.24 14.72 2.32
CA LEU A 661 -40.49 13.28 2.55
C LEU A 661 -40.80 12.53 1.26
N VAL A 662 -41.79 12.99 0.49
CA VAL A 662 -42.19 12.34 -0.76
C VAL A 662 -41.07 12.32 -1.79
N PRO A 663 -40.34 13.43 -2.05
CA PRO A 663 -39.28 13.41 -3.05
C PRO A 663 -38.09 12.52 -2.67
N ALA A 664 -37.76 12.40 -1.37
CA ALA A 664 -36.68 11.52 -0.92
C ALA A 664 -37.03 10.04 -1.12
N ILE A 665 -38.25 9.64 -0.72
CA ILE A 665 -38.74 8.26 -0.85
C ILE A 665 -38.91 7.90 -2.33
N LYS A 666 -39.72 8.67 -3.06
CA LYS A 666 -40.02 8.38 -4.47
C LYS A 666 -38.82 8.50 -5.38
N GLY A 667 -37.89 9.43 -5.10
CA GLY A 667 -36.65 9.54 -5.86
C GLY A 667 -35.78 8.28 -5.74
N THR A 668 -35.74 7.70 -4.54
CA THR A 668 -35.00 6.46 -4.26
C THR A 668 -35.68 5.25 -4.90
N GLU A 669 -37.01 5.15 -4.80
CA GLU A 669 -37.79 4.07 -5.44
C GLU A 669 -37.65 4.14 -6.97
N SER A 670 -37.83 5.32 -7.56
CA SER A 670 -37.79 5.52 -9.02
C SER A 670 -36.46 5.06 -9.65
N VAL A 671 -35.32 5.38 -9.04
CA VAL A 671 -34.02 4.93 -9.57
C VAL A 671 -33.85 3.41 -9.44
N LEU A 672 -34.28 2.81 -8.33
CA LEU A 672 -34.19 1.35 -8.13
C LEU A 672 -35.11 0.59 -9.08
N GLU A 673 -36.32 1.11 -9.31
CA GLU A 673 -37.26 0.61 -10.33
C GLU A 673 -36.65 0.67 -11.73
N SER A 674 -36.06 1.83 -12.09
CA SER A 674 -35.42 2.02 -13.40
C SER A 674 -34.25 1.05 -13.59
N VAL A 675 -33.40 0.87 -12.57
CA VAL A 675 -32.28 -0.10 -12.63
C VAL A 675 -32.81 -1.53 -12.76
N ALA A 676 -33.84 -1.91 -12.00
CA ALA A 676 -34.40 -3.26 -12.08
C ALA A 676 -35.02 -3.57 -13.45
N ALA A 677 -35.63 -2.57 -14.10
CA ALA A 677 -36.27 -2.72 -15.39
C ALA A 677 -35.30 -2.60 -16.58
N HIS A 678 -34.30 -1.72 -16.51
CA HIS A 678 -33.49 -1.30 -17.66
C HIS A 678 -31.97 -1.37 -17.44
N GLY A 679 -31.51 -1.54 -16.20
CA GLY A 679 -30.09 -1.58 -15.83
C GLY A 679 -29.46 -2.97 -15.92
N VAL A 680 -29.53 -3.63 -17.08
CA VAL A 680 -29.12 -5.05 -17.27
C VAL A 680 -27.67 -5.33 -16.81
N ASN A 681 -26.76 -4.38 -16.97
CA ASN A 681 -25.35 -4.53 -16.61
C ASN A 681 -25.02 -4.03 -15.20
N VAL A 682 -25.98 -3.42 -14.51
CA VAL A 682 -25.76 -2.82 -13.19
C VAL A 682 -25.51 -3.93 -12.19
N LYS A 683 -24.29 -3.98 -11.65
CA LYS A 683 -23.93 -4.93 -10.60
C LYS A 683 -24.33 -4.42 -9.23
N ARG A 684 -24.22 -3.10 -9.03
CA ARG A 684 -24.39 -2.47 -7.72
C ARG A 684 -24.96 -1.07 -7.82
N VAL A 685 -25.90 -0.79 -6.92
CA VAL A 685 -26.41 0.55 -6.63
C VAL A 685 -25.86 0.98 -5.28
N VAL A 686 -25.11 2.07 -5.23
CA VAL A 686 -24.64 2.69 -3.99
C VAL A 686 -25.53 3.89 -3.68
N LEU A 687 -26.23 3.84 -2.56
CA LEU A 687 -27.17 4.85 -2.10
C LEU A 687 -26.51 5.79 -1.07
N THR A 688 -26.65 7.10 -1.30
CA THR A 688 -26.30 8.13 -0.32
C THR A 688 -27.41 8.31 0.71
N SER A 689 -27.29 7.62 1.84
CA SER A 689 -28.10 7.90 3.03
C SER A 689 -27.43 9.01 3.87
N SER A 690 -27.53 8.95 5.19
CA SER A 690 -26.92 9.90 6.12
C SER A 690 -26.85 9.30 7.53
N PHE A 691 -25.97 9.83 8.37
CA PHE A 691 -26.06 9.68 9.82
C PHE A 691 -27.44 10.07 10.37
N ALA A 692 -28.18 10.94 9.66
CA ALA A 692 -29.56 11.27 9.98
C ALA A 692 -30.51 10.04 9.92
N ALA A 693 -30.21 9.02 9.13
CA ALA A 693 -30.96 7.77 9.13
C ALA A 693 -30.65 6.85 10.33
N MET A 694 -29.60 7.18 11.10
CA MET A 694 -29.10 6.42 12.25
C MET A 694 -29.45 7.11 13.58
N VAL A 695 -29.44 8.45 13.60
CA VAL A 695 -29.55 9.22 14.84
C VAL A 695 -30.93 9.12 15.48
N ASP A 696 -30.95 8.88 16.80
CA ASP A 696 -32.14 9.00 17.63
C ASP A 696 -32.17 10.39 18.28
N LEU A 697 -33.00 11.27 17.70
CA LEU A 697 -33.16 12.65 18.19
C LEU A 697 -33.71 12.72 19.63
N THR A 698 -34.36 11.66 20.12
CA THR A 698 -34.92 11.63 21.49
C THR A 698 -33.84 11.44 22.56
N LYS A 699 -32.65 10.96 22.19
CA LYS A 699 -31.54 10.66 23.12
C LYS A 699 -30.56 11.82 23.30
N GLY A 700 -30.67 12.87 22.49
CA GLY A 700 -29.78 14.03 22.53
C GLY A 700 -28.31 13.61 22.41
N PHE A 701 -27.51 13.88 23.46
CA PHE A 701 -26.09 13.54 23.47
C PHE A 701 -25.77 12.06 23.74
N TRP A 702 -26.73 11.25 24.20
CA TRP A 702 -26.61 9.81 24.47
C TRP A 702 -25.26 9.35 25.09
N PRO A 703 -24.94 9.76 26.33
CA PRO A 703 -23.68 9.40 26.99
C PRO A 703 -23.46 7.88 27.05
N GLY A 704 -22.27 7.43 26.65
CA GLY A 704 -21.88 6.01 26.69
C GLY A 704 -22.37 5.16 25.52
N HIS A 705 -23.11 5.75 24.57
CA HIS A 705 -23.44 5.10 23.30
C HIS A 705 -22.35 5.35 22.26
N THR A 706 -22.12 4.35 21.40
CA THR A 706 -21.26 4.47 20.23
C THR A 706 -22.12 4.18 19.02
N TYR A 707 -22.27 5.16 18.12
CA TYR A 707 -23.02 4.95 16.90
C TYR A 707 -22.27 4.05 15.92
N ASP A 708 -22.94 3.02 15.41
CA ASP A 708 -22.43 2.09 14.39
C ASP A 708 -23.52 1.74 13.35
N GLU A 709 -23.19 0.92 12.35
CA GLU A 709 -24.10 0.62 11.24
C GLU A 709 -25.38 -0.15 11.61
N SER A 710 -25.51 -0.61 12.85
CA SER A 710 -26.73 -1.25 13.34
C SER A 710 -27.78 -0.24 13.81
N ASP A 711 -27.41 1.02 14.02
CA ASP A 711 -28.32 2.05 14.53
C ASP A 711 -29.30 2.57 13.48
N TRP A 712 -30.57 2.69 13.85
CA TRP A 712 -31.64 3.17 12.99
C TRP A 712 -32.46 4.25 13.68
N SER A 713 -32.86 5.25 12.91
CA SER A 713 -33.86 6.21 13.36
C SER A 713 -35.26 5.57 13.35
N ASP A 714 -35.94 5.61 14.50
CA ASP A 714 -37.32 5.11 14.68
C ASP A 714 -38.40 6.12 14.29
N VAL A 715 -38.00 7.20 13.62
CA VAL A 715 -38.92 8.25 13.19
C VAL A 715 -39.95 7.73 12.18
N THR A 716 -41.22 8.09 12.39
CA THR A 716 -42.34 7.65 11.56
C THR A 716 -42.76 8.74 10.58
N TYR A 717 -43.34 8.34 9.45
CA TYR A 717 -43.85 9.26 8.43
C TYR A 717 -44.86 10.27 9.01
N GLY A 718 -45.82 9.79 9.80
CA GLY A 718 -46.86 10.64 10.40
C GLY A 718 -46.30 11.70 11.35
N TYR A 719 -45.30 11.33 12.16
CA TYR A 719 -44.61 12.29 13.02
C TYR A 719 -43.79 13.29 12.20
N ALA A 720 -43.04 12.82 11.21
CA ALA A 720 -42.19 13.66 10.38
C ALA A 720 -42.96 14.74 9.60
N LYS A 721 -44.17 14.42 9.14
CA LYS A 721 -45.05 15.37 8.45
C LYS A 721 -45.37 16.60 9.29
N ALA A 722 -45.55 16.42 10.59
CA ALA A 722 -45.93 17.48 11.52
C ALA A 722 -44.75 18.09 12.31
N ALA A 723 -43.53 17.58 12.11
CA ALA A 723 -42.35 18.00 12.86
C ALA A 723 -41.73 19.29 12.31
N ASP A 724 -40.72 19.83 13.00
CA ASP A 724 -39.89 20.90 12.46
C ASP A 724 -39.05 20.41 11.27
N GLY A 725 -38.55 21.36 10.46
CA GLY A 725 -37.82 21.03 9.22
C GLY A 725 -36.55 20.18 9.43
N ALA A 726 -35.84 20.33 10.55
CA ALA A 726 -34.66 19.53 10.82
C ALA A 726 -35.04 18.07 11.11
N THR A 727 -36.09 17.86 11.92
CA THR A 727 -36.66 16.53 12.17
C THR A 727 -37.25 15.91 10.89
N ALA A 728 -37.90 16.70 10.03
CA ALA A 728 -38.42 16.23 8.76
C ALA A 728 -37.31 15.78 7.79
N TYR A 729 -36.16 16.47 7.77
CA TYR A 729 -34.97 16.04 7.01
C TYR A 729 -34.38 14.73 7.54
N VAL A 730 -34.25 14.59 8.87
CA VAL A 730 -33.77 13.36 9.49
C VAL A 730 -34.68 12.19 9.11
N ALA A 731 -35.99 12.40 9.17
CA ALA A 731 -36.97 11.40 8.77
C ALA A 731 -36.94 11.06 7.29
N SER A 732 -36.75 12.03 6.40
CA SER A 732 -36.73 11.76 4.96
C SER A 732 -35.58 10.82 4.59
N LYS A 733 -34.40 10.99 5.22
CA LYS A 733 -33.25 10.09 5.04
C LYS A 733 -33.52 8.69 5.57
N ALA A 734 -34.07 8.58 6.79
CA ALA A 734 -34.43 7.29 7.38
C ALA A 734 -35.46 6.53 6.55
N LEU A 735 -36.51 7.22 6.08
CA LEU A 735 -37.61 6.62 5.34
C LEU A 735 -37.20 6.25 3.91
N ALA A 736 -36.40 7.07 3.23
CA ALA A 736 -35.85 6.75 1.91
C ALA A 736 -34.92 5.52 1.96
N GLU A 737 -34.05 5.43 2.97
CA GLU A 737 -33.19 4.26 3.16
C GLU A 737 -34.02 2.99 3.45
N LYS A 738 -35.03 3.08 4.31
CA LYS A 738 -35.96 1.96 4.57
C LYS A 738 -36.69 1.53 3.30
N ALA A 739 -37.13 2.48 2.47
CA ALA A 739 -37.77 2.18 1.19
C ALA A 739 -36.83 1.41 0.25
N ALA A 740 -35.54 1.80 0.16
CA ALA A 740 -34.54 1.08 -0.62
C ALA A 740 -34.36 -0.38 -0.16
N TRP A 741 -34.19 -0.59 1.15
CA TRP A 741 -34.04 -1.96 1.68
C TRP A 741 -35.31 -2.80 1.51
N ASN A 742 -36.49 -2.19 1.65
CA ASN A 742 -37.76 -2.87 1.38
C ASN A 742 -37.86 -3.27 -0.08
N PHE A 743 -37.49 -2.38 -1.02
CA PHE A 743 -37.43 -2.70 -2.44
C PHE A 743 -36.53 -3.91 -2.73
N MET A 744 -35.31 -3.93 -2.18
CA MET A 744 -34.39 -5.08 -2.36
C MET A 744 -34.98 -6.38 -1.81
N LYS A 745 -35.66 -6.33 -0.67
CA LYS A 745 -36.28 -7.49 -0.02
C LYS A 745 -37.49 -8.02 -0.81
N GLU A 746 -38.32 -7.12 -1.33
CA GLU A 746 -39.58 -7.45 -2.00
C GLU A 746 -39.37 -7.84 -3.47
N GLN A 747 -38.59 -7.05 -4.21
CA GLN A 747 -38.37 -7.25 -5.65
C GLN A 747 -37.24 -8.21 -5.97
N LYS A 748 -36.26 -8.38 -5.04
CA LYS A 748 -35.08 -9.24 -5.21
C LYS A 748 -34.39 -9.05 -6.59
N PRO A 749 -34.02 -7.80 -6.93
CA PRO A 749 -33.40 -7.51 -8.22
C PRO A 749 -32.03 -8.19 -8.35
N GLY A 750 -31.53 -8.31 -9.58
CA GLY A 750 -30.24 -8.97 -9.87
C GLY A 750 -28.98 -8.20 -9.48
N PHE A 751 -29.13 -6.98 -8.96
CA PHE A 751 -28.03 -6.12 -8.50
C PHE A 751 -27.96 -6.08 -6.97
N GLU A 752 -26.85 -5.61 -6.43
CA GLU A 752 -26.64 -5.42 -4.99
C GLU A 752 -26.89 -3.97 -4.56
N LEU A 753 -27.32 -3.76 -3.31
CA LEU A 753 -27.45 -2.43 -2.72
C LEU A 753 -26.37 -2.19 -1.68
N THR A 754 -25.63 -1.08 -1.78
CA THR A 754 -24.72 -0.62 -0.72
C THR A 754 -25.18 0.74 -0.22
N VAL A 755 -25.25 0.94 1.09
CA VAL A 755 -25.68 2.22 1.66
C VAL A 755 -24.53 2.89 2.39
N LEU A 756 -24.23 4.14 2.04
CA LEU A 756 -23.27 4.98 2.75
C LEU A 756 -24.01 6.01 3.60
N CYS A 757 -23.70 6.06 4.90
CA CYS A 757 -24.28 6.99 5.86
C CYS A 757 -23.24 8.03 6.29
N PRO A 758 -23.01 9.12 5.53
CA PRO A 758 -22.10 10.17 5.97
C PRO A 758 -22.73 11.05 7.07
N PRO A 759 -21.93 11.56 8.03
CA PRO A 759 -22.34 12.61 8.95
C PRO A 759 -22.13 13.99 8.30
N MET A 760 -21.64 14.99 9.04
CA MET A 760 -21.33 16.30 8.47
C MET A 760 -20.12 16.21 7.52
N VAL A 761 -20.32 16.53 6.25
CA VAL A 761 -19.29 16.41 5.21
C VAL A 761 -18.53 17.72 5.06
N PHE A 762 -17.26 17.76 5.43
CA PHE A 762 -16.37 18.91 5.23
C PHE A 762 -15.52 18.71 3.98
N GLY A 763 -15.01 19.80 3.41
CA GLY A 763 -14.09 19.75 2.29
C GLY A 763 -14.28 20.92 1.33
N PRO A 764 -13.26 21.23 0.52
CA PRO A 764 -13.31 22.34 -0.42
C PRO A 764 -14.34 22.07 -1.53
N PRO A 765 -15.05 23.08 -2.03
CA PRO A 765 -15.85 22.93 -3.25
C PRO A 765 -14.94 22.60 -4.44
N ALA A 766 -15.27 21.56 -5.20
CA ALA A 766 -14.44 21.08 -6.32
C ALA A 766 -14.44 22.02 -7.54
N HIS A 767 -15.39 22.94 -7.64
CA HIS A 767 -15.54 23.87 -8.76
C HIS A 767 -15.88 25.29 -8.29
N ALA A 768 -15.82 26.26 -9.20
CA ALA A 768 -16.23 27.63 -8.96
C ALA A 768 -17.75 27.70 -8.71
N VAL A 769 -18.14 27.52 -7.45
CA VAL A 769 -19.50 27.68 -6.96
C VAL A 769 -19.73 29.13 -6.57
N SER A 770 -20.90 29.67 -6.89
CA SER A 770 -21.33 30.92 -6.30
C SER A 770 -21.51 30.73 -4.79
N PHE A 771 -21.27 31.79 -3.99
CA PHE A 771 -21.50 31.74 -2.54
C PHE A 771 -22.94 31.35 -2.17
N SER A 772 -23.91 31.63 -3.05
CA SER A 772 -25.32 31.23 -2.90
C SER A 772 -25.58 29.73 -3.09
N ALA A 773 -24.62 28.97 -3.63
CA ALA A 773 -24.73 27.54 -3.91
C ALA A 773 -23.86 26.67 -2.97
N LEU A 774 -23.27 27.27 -1.92
CA LEU A 774 -22.51 26.53 -0.92
C LEU A 774 -23.42 25.56 -0.17
N ASN A 775 -22.95 24.34 0.07
CA ASN A 775 -23.60 23.43 0.99
C ASN A 775 -23.44 23.92 2.43
N VAL A 776 -24.19 23.34 3.37
CA VAL A 776 -24.25 23.82 4.76
C VAL A 776 -22.88 23.95 5.42
N THR A 777 -22.02 22.93 5.30
CA THR A 777 -20.70 22.98 5.94
C THR A 777 -19.79 24.01 5.29
N ALA A 778 -19.78 24.16 3.96
CA ALA A 778 -19.00 25.23 3.32
C ALA A 778 -19.57 26.62 3.61
N TRP A 779 -20.89 26.74 3.76
CA TRP A 779 -21.54 27.98 4.18
C TRP A 779 -21.15 28.35 5.62
N ASP A 780 -21.20 27.40 6.56
CA ASP A 780 -20.72 27.59 7.93
C ASP A 780 -19.26 28.01 7.94
N MET A 781 -18.41 27.31 7.19
CA MET A 781 -16.99 27.65 7.02
C MET A 781 -16.81 29.07 6.48
N ASN A 782 -17.59 29.48 5.48
CA ASN A 782 -17.56 30.86 4.96
C ASN A 782 -17.93 31.86 6.05
N ARG A 783 -18.93 31.59 6.90
CA ARG A 783 -19.32 32.49 8.01
C ARG A 783 -18.20 32.67 9.04
N PHE A 784 -17.44 31.61 9.34
CA PHE A 784 -16.27 31.72 10.22
C PHE A 784 -15.21 32.66 9.65
N ILE A 785 -14.88 32.54 8.37
CA ILE A 785 -13.80 33.35 7.77
C ILE A 785 -14.26 34.73 7.32
N SER A 786 -15.55 34.94 7.05
CA SER A 786 -16.09 36.23 6.58
C SER A 786 -16.27 37.25 7.70
N GLY A 787 -16.35 36.79 8.96
CA GLY A 787 -16.66 37.62 10.12
C GLY A 787 -18.16 37.84 10.33
N GLU A 788 -19.01 37.01 9.72
CA GLU A 788 -20.47 37.04 9.93
C GLU A 788 -20.89 36.47 11.30
N LEU A 789 -19.98 35.78 12.01
CA LEU A 789 -20.24 35.20 13.32
C LEU A 789 -19.73 36.12 14.44
N GLU A 790 -20.61 36.54 15.33
CA GLU A 790 -20.24 37.26 16.56
C GLU A 790 -19.60 36.32 17.61
N ASP A 791 -20.07 35.07 17.68
CA ASP A 791 -19.56 34.02 18.57
C ASP A 791 -19.58 32.64 17.88
N VAL A 792 -18.91 31.66 18.46
CA VAL A 792 -18.89 30.27 17.99
C VAL A 792 -20.27 29.64 18.17
N PRO A 793 -20.92 29.11 17.11
CA PRO A 793 -22.22 28.46 17.19
C PRO A 793 -22.22 27.14 17.99
N ASP A 794 -23.39 26.77 18.51
CA ASP A 794 -23.59 25.47 19.16
C ASP A 794 -23.50 24.31 18.16
N THR A 795 -22.87 23.21 18.57
CA THR A 795 -22.75 21.98 17.76
C THR A 795 -23.87 21.00 18.11
N SER A 796 -24.73 20.68 17.13
CA SER A 796 -25.87 19.78 17.32
C SER A 796 -25.55 18.32 16.97
N PHE A 797 -24.73 18.08 15.95
CA PHE A 797 -24.23 16.76 15.55
C PHE A 797 -22.72 16.77 15.56
N TRP A 798 -22.12 15.69 16.05
CA TRP A 798 -20.70 15.69 16.41
C TRP A 798 -19.85 14.85 15.45
N GLY A 799 -20.42 14.06 14.55
CA GLY A 799 -19.66 13.30 13.55
C GLY A 799 -19.25 14.17 12.35
N PHE A 800 -18.05 13.95 11.82
CA PHE A 800 -17.60 14.55 10.55
C PHE A 800 -16.98 13.53 9.62
N VAL A 801 -16.91 13.87 8.33
CA VAL A 801 -16.07 13.20 7.35
C VAL A 801 -15.57 14.18 6.30
N ASP A 802 -14.39 13.93 5.73
CA ASP A 802 -13.89 14.67 4.57
C ASP A 802 -14.60 14.21 3.29
N VAL A 803 -14.88 15.14 2.38
CA VAL A 803 -15.53 14.87 1.11
C VAL A 803 -14.68 13.98 0.20
N CYS A 804 -13.34 14.07 0.28
CA CYS A 804 -12.44 13.20 -0.47
C CYS A 804 -12.50 11.76 0.06
N ASP A 805 -12.53 11.57 1.38
CA ASP A 805 -12.66 10.26 2.01
C ASP A 805 -14.01 9.62 1.65
N LEU A 806 -15.07 10.43 1.64
CA LEU A 806 -16.39 9.99 1.24
C LEU A 806 -16.47 9.64 -0.26
N ALA A 807 -15.83 10.43 -1.13
CA ALA A 807 -15.70 10.13 -2.56
C ALA A 807 -14.95 8.80 -2.78
N GLN A 808 -13.90 8.55 -2.00
CA GLN A 808 -13.19 7.28 -2.03
C GLN A 808 -14.07 6.13 -1.51
N ALA A 809 -14.89 6.35 -0.48
CA ALA A 809 -15.85 5.35 -0.02
C ALA A 809 -16.85 4.94 -1.11
N TYR A 810 -17.30 5.86 -1.98
CA TYR A 810 -18.14 5.51 -3.13
C TYR A 810 -17.43 4.61 -4.14
N LEU A 811 -16.19 4.94 -4.50
CA LEU A 811 -15.39 4.11 -5.40
C LEU A 811 -15.20 2.70 -4.82
N ARG A 812 -14.77 2.61 -3.56
CA ARG A 812 -14.53 1.34 -2.87
C ARG A 812 -15.81 0.53 -2.71
N ALA A 813 -16.94 1.21 -2.45
CA ALA A 813 -18.25 0.58 -2.41
C ALA A 813 -18.68 0.00 -3.77
N LEU A 814 -18.20 0.51 -4.91
CA LEU A 814 -18.44 -0.09 -6.23
C LEU A 814 -17.53 -1.31 -6.49
N GLU A 815 -16.29 -1.28 -6.00
CA GLU A 815 -15.25 -2.23 -6.39
C GLU A 815 -15.19 -3.47 -5.51
N ILE A 816 -15.41 -3.32 -4.20
CA ILE A 816 -15.16 -4.37 -3.21
C ILE A 816 -16.35 -5.32 -3.18
N PRO A 817 -16.19 -6.62 -3.49
CA PRO A 817 -17.29 -7.58 -3.45
C PRO A 817 -18.03 -7.60 -2.11
N GLU A 818 -17.30 -7.55 -1.00
CA GLU A 818 -17.80 -7.56 0.38
C GLU A 818 -18.60 -6.31 0.76
N ALA A 819 -18.63 -5.27 -0.08
CA ALA A 819 -19.48 -4.10 0.13
C ALA A 819 -20.93 -4.32 -0.32
N GLY A 820 -21.20 -5.38 -1.09
CA GLY A 820 -22.54 -5.69 -1.59
C GLY A 820 -23.52 -6.02 -0.46
N ASN A 821 -24.72 -5.44 -0.51
CA ASN A 821 -25.78 -5.64 0.50
C ASN A 821 -25.39 -5.19 1.91
N GLU A 822 -24.44 -4.25 2.01
CA GLU A 822 -23.95 -3.71 3.28
C GLU A 822 -24.31 -2.24 3.47
N ARG A 823 -24.36 -1.85 4.75
CA ARG A 823 -24.47 -0.46 5.20
C ARG A 823 -23.17 -0.05 5.87
N PHE A 824 -22.70 1.18 5.63
CA PHE A 824 -21.44 1.73 6.13
C PHE A 824 -21.61 3.10 6.77
N PHE A 825 -21.11 3.28 8.00
CA PHE A 825 -21.01 4.58 8.64
C PHE A 825 -19.69 5.23 8.23
N ILE A 826 -19.76 6.21 7.33
CA ILE A 826 -18.57 6.83 6.75
C ILE A 826 -18.20 8.06 7.58
N VAL A 827 -17.52 7.83 8.71
CA VAL A 827 -17.19 8.87 9.71
C VAL A 827 -15.68 8.91 10.02
N GLY A 828 -15.07 10.09 9.87
CA GLY A 828 -13.65 10.30 10.18
C GLY A 828 -13.35 10.52 11.66
N GLY A 829 -14.36 10.97 12.42
CA GLY A 829 -14.29 11.14 13.86
C GLY A 829 -15.29 12.18 14.34
N ARG A 830 -14.98 12.81 15.48
CA ARG A 830 -15.81 13.87 16.05
C ARG A 830 -15.32 15.28 15.71
N TYR A 831 -16.23 16.21 15.56
CA TYR A 831 -15.97 17.64 15.39
C TYR A 831 -16.83 18.49 16.33
N SER A 832 -16.46 19.77 16.42
CA SER A 832 -17.31 20.82 16.95
C SER A 832 -16.95 22.16 16.34
N TYR A 833 -17.88 23.11 16.37
CA TYR A 833 -17.62 24.47 15.92
C TYR A 833 -16.55 25.20 16.76
N GLN A 834 -16.42 24.88 18.05
CA GLN A 834 -15.32 25.42 18.86
C GLN A 834 -13.97 24.87 18.38
N ARG A 835 -13.89 23.57 18.07
CA ARG A 835 -12.68 22.98 17.49
C ARG A 835 -12.36 23.61 16.14
N THR A 836 -13.37 23.86 15.29
CA THR A 836 -13.20 24.57 14.01
C THR A 836 -12.56 25.95 14.22
N ALA A 837 -13.10 26.76 15.15
CA ALA A 837 -12.58 28.08 15.45
C ALA A 837 -11.12 28.04 15.94
N ASP A 838 -10.81 27.13 16.87
CA ASP A 838 -9.46 26.95 17.41
C ASP A 838 -8.46 26.57 16.30
N VAL A 839 -8.84 25.62 15.43
CA VAL A 839 -8.02 25.18 14.28
C VAL A 839 -7.74 26.33 13.33
N LEU A 840 -8.77 27.05 12.88
CA LEU A 840 -8.63 28.16 11.93
C LEU A 840 -7.74 29.28 12.49
N ARG A 841 -7.88 29.60 13.78
CA ARG A 841 -7.06 30.63 14.43
C ARG A 841 -5.61 30.19 14.61
N SER A 842 -5.36 28.91 14.90
CA SER A 842 -3.99 28.40 15.09
C SER A 842 -3.23 28.11 13.79
N SER A 843 -3.93 27.86 12.68
CA SER A 843 -3.31 27.36 11.45
C SER A 843 -2.46 28.43 10.75
N PRO A 844 -1.18 28.17 10.42
CA PRO A 844 -0.34 29.14 9.69
C PRO A 844 -0.81 29.37 8.25
N ARG A 845 -1.64 28.47 7.69
CA ARG A 845 -2.15 28.57 6.31
C ARG A 845 -3.30 29.58 6.16
N ILE A 846 -3.92 30.00 7.26
CA ILE A 846 -4.98 31.01 7.24
C ILE A 846 -4.34 32.40 7.43
N PRO A 847 -4.55 33.36 6.50
CA PRO A 847 -4.00 34.70 6.64
C PRO A 847 -4.55 35.42 7.88
N GLU A 848 -3.73 36.30 8.48
CA GLU A 848 -4.06 37.01 9.73
C GLU A 848 -5.33 37.88 9.59
N THR A 849 -5.58 38.39 8.39
CA THR A 849 -6.78 39.16 8.02
C THR A 849 -8.07 38.36 8.12
N TYR A 850 -8.02 37.03 7.97
CA TYR A 850 -9.17 36.14 8.14
C TYR A 850 -9.19 35.55 9.56
N LYS A 851 -8.04 35.24 10.16
CA LYS A 851 -7.96 34.78 11.57
C LYS A 851 -8.60 35.76 12.54
N SER A 852 -8.36 37.05 12.35
CA SER A 852 -8.93 38.12 13.19
C SER A 852 -10.47 38.19 13.13
N LYS A 853 -11.09 37.63 12.08
CA LYS A 853 -12.55 37.56 11.90
C LYS A 853 -13.19 36.32 12.52
N VAL A 854 -12.42 35.25 12.72
CA VAL A 854 -12.92 34.00 13.31
C VAL A 854 -13.21 34.24 14.81
N PRO A 855 -14.42 33.99 15.31
CA PRO A 855 -14.76 34.16 16.73
C PRO A 855 -13.87 33.28 17.62
N ILE A 856 -13.56 33.78 18.82
CA ILE A 856 -12.66 33.07 19.76
C ILE A 856 -13.42 31.96 20.51
N GLY A 857 -14.67 32.23 20.92
CA GLY A 857 -15.46 31.33 21.76
C GLY A 857 -14.75 30.98 23.07
N GLN A 858 -14.66 29.68 23.37
CA GLN A 858 -14.03 29.11 24.56
C GLN A 858 -12.90 28.13 24.17
N PRO A 859 -11.68 28.63 23.86
CA PRO A 859 -10.59 27.79 23.36
C PRO A 859 -10.30 26.57 24.22
N GLY A 860 -10.11 25.42 23.58
CA GLY A 860 -9.86 24.13 24.22
C GLY A 860 -11.09 23.45 24.82
N LYS A 861 -12.25 24.10 24.88
CA LYS A 861 -13.53 23.46 25.26
C LYS A 861 -14.26 22.91 24.06
N ASN A 862 -13.58 22.02 23.34
CA ASN A 862 -14.05 21.49 22.07
C ASN A 862 -15.31 20.63 22.20
N TYR A 863 -15.61 20.08 23.37
CA TYR A 863 -16.76 19.19 23.60
C TYR A 863 -17.40 19.51 24.96
N PRO A 864 -18.70 19.24 25.16
CA PRO A 864 -19.41 19.55 26.41
C PRO A 864 -19.04 18.61 27.59
N GLY A 865 -18.04 17.72 27.40
CA GLY A 865 -17.54 16.76 28.38
C GLY A 865 -17.65 15.32 27.88
N PRO A 866 -17.41 14.29 28.74
CA PRO A 866 -17.52 12.86 28.38
C PRO A 866 -18.96 12.40 28.13
N ASN A 867 -19.93 13.32 28.07
CA ASN A 867 -21.36 13.04 28.01
C ASN A 867 -21.92 13.07 26.57
N ILE A 868 -21.08 12.91 25.56
CA ILE A 868 -21.49 12.81 24.16
C ILE A 868 -21.24 11.40 23.64
N TYR A 869 -22.06 10.98 22.68
CA TYR A 869 -21.88 9.71 21.98
C TYR A 869 -20.51 9.64 21.28
N GLU A 870 -20.03 8.41 21.12
CA GLU A 870 -18.89 8.07 20.29
C GLU A 870 -19.37 7.63 18.89
N VAL A 871 -18.43 7.47 17.96
CA VAL A 871 -18.68 7.02 16.59
C VAL A 871 -17.73 5.89 16.26
N ASP A 872 -18.23 4.82 15.65
CA ASP A 872 -17.41 3.71 15.17
C ASP A 872 -17.25 3.74 13.65
N ASN A 873 -16.01 3.62 13.19
CA ASN A 873 -15.63 3.49 11.78
C ASN A 873 -14.82 2.22 11.50
N SER A 874 -14.87 1.25 12.41
CA SER A 874 -14.12 0.01 12.31
C SER A 874 -14.51 -0.81 11.08
N LYS A 875 -15.80 -0.84 10.72
CA LYS A 875 -16.31 -1.60 9.57
C LYS A 875 -15.89 -0.98 8.24
N SER A 876 -16.03 0.35 8.07
CA SER A 876 -15.60 1.04 6.85
C SER A 876 -14.09 0.95 6.64
N LYS A 877 -13.28 1.02 7.72
CA LYS A 877 -11.84 0.75 7.65
C LYS A 877 -11.52 -0.68 7.25
N ARG A 878 -12.18 -1.67 7.87
CA ARG A 878 -11.90 -3.09 7.66
C ARG A 878 -12.33 -3.58 6.27
N ILE A 879 -13.52 -3.18 5.82
CA ILE A 879 -14.10 -3.69 4.57
C ILE A 879 -13.73 -2.77 3.40
N LEU A 880 -13.96 -1.46 3.52
CA LEU A 880 -13.72 -0.53 2.40
C LEU A 880 -12.26 -0.07 2.31
N GLY A 881 -11.47 -0.24 3.37
CA GLY A 881 -10.06 0.19 3.41
C GLY A 881 -9.90 1.70 3.52
N ILE A 882 -10.88 2.42 4.08
CA ILE A 882 -10.85 3.89 4.13
C ILE A 882 -9.88 4.38 5.21
N GLU A 883 -8.93 5.22 4.80
CA GLU A 883 -8.10 6.01 5.69
C GLU A 883 -8.66 7.42 5.79
N TYR A 884 -9.11 7.82 6.98
CA TYR A 884 -9.76 9.11 7.18
C TYR A 884 -8.77 10.22 7.49
N ARG A 885 -8.96 11.36 6.83
CA ARG A 885 -8.15 12.56 7.03
C ARG A 885 -8.39 13.20 8.41
N PRO A 886 -7.36 13.80 9.01
CA PRO A 886 -7.51 14.55 10.26
C PRO A 886 -8.43 15.76 10.07
N PHE A 887 -9.33 15.99 11.04
CA PHE A 887 -10.28 17.11 11.03
C PHE A 887 -9.62 18.46 10.75
N GLU A 888 -8.46 18.70 11.36
CA GLU A 888 -7.68 19.92 11.23
C GLU A 888 -7.37 20.25 9.76
N GLU A 889 -6.99 19.24 8.99
CA GLU A 889 -6.64 19.39 7.59
C GLU A 889 -7.87 19.70 6.74
N CYS A 890 -8.96 18.95 6.95
CA CYS A 890 -10.24 19.14 6.27
C CYS A 890 -10.76 20.59 6.41
N VAL A 891 -10.72 21.11 7.64
CA VAL A 891 -11.18 22.46 7.97
C VAL A 891 -10.30 23.52 7.32
N VAL A 892 -8.97 23.36 7.39
CA VAL A 892 -8.03 24.33 6.84
C VAL A 892 -8.12 24.35 5.31
N ASP A 893 -8.17 23.21 4.64
CA ASP A 893 -8.31 23.13 3.18
C ASP A 893 -9.61 23.78 2.70
N SER A 894 -10.71 23.53 3.41
CA SER A 894 -12.00 24.16 3.12
C SER A 894 -11.93 25.69 3.23
N ALA A 895 -11.33 26.20 4.31
CA ALA A 895 -11.19 27.63 4.54
C ALA A 895 -10.28 28.30 3.52
N VAL A 896 -9.11 27.71 3.21
CA VAL A 896 -8.19 28.21 2.18
C VAL A 896 -8.91 28.34 0.85
N LYS A 897 -9.68 27.31 0.44
CA LYS A 897 -10.38 27.36 -0.85
C LYS A 897 -11.45 28.45 -0.90
N LEU A 898 -12.19 28.64 0.19
CA LEU A 898 -13.20 29.69 0.26
C LEU A 898 -12.57 31.10 0.28
N ILE A 899 -11.40 31.27 0.88
CA ILE A 899 -10.62 32.51 0.83
C ILE A 899 -10.21 32.82 -0.61
N GLU A 900 -9.63 31.84 -1.33
CA GLU A 900 -9.26 32.00 -2.75
C GLU A 900 -10.45 32.42 -3.62
N LEU A 901 -11.62 31.77 -3.43
CA LEU A 901 -12.84 32.10 -4.16
C LEU A 901 -13.30 33.53 -3.87
N ARG A 902 -13.15 34.00 -2.63
CA ARG A 902 -13.54 35.35 -2.21
C ARG A 902 -12.62 36.42 -2.79
N GLU A 903 -11.33 36.15 -2.81
CA GLU A 903 -10.31 37.05 -3.38
C GLU A 903 -10.46 37.15 -4.90
N THR A 904 -10.71 36.01 -5.56
CA THR A 904 -10.96 35.99 -7.01
C THR A 904 -12.26 36.70 -7.39
N ALA A 905 -13.30 36.65 -6.55
CA ALA A 905 -14.56 37.37 -6.79
C ALA A 905 -14.49 38.88 -6.50
N SER A 906 -13.45 39.33 -5.78
CA SER A 906 -13.24 40.73 -5.41
C SER A 906 -12.24 41.46 -6.33
N ALA A 907 -11.53 40.72 -7.17
CA ALA A 907 -10.64 41.20 -8.23
C ALA A 907 -11.41 41.34 -9.55
#